data_AF-A0A226DCE6-F1
#
_entry.id   AF-A0A226DCE6-F1
#
_cell.length_a   1.000
_cell.length_b   1.000
_cell.length_c   1.000
_cell.angle_alpha   90.00
_cell.angle_beta   90.00
_cell.angle_gamma   90.00
#
_symmetry.space_group_name_H-M   'P 1'
#
loop_
_entity.id
_entity.type
_entity.pdbx_description
1 polymer ?
#
loop_
_entity_poly.entity_id
_entity_poly.type
_entity_poly.pdbx_seq_one_letter_code
_entity_poly.pdbx_strand_id
1 'polypeptide(L)'
;MINSGSPNYKDLLRNLTACDLQVIFSSENSSQLSLSGVNMVTTTMSLKEYENWSEYGGTIRYFMQYGDLPKIDIMKSRVPPCRLSFIFVDRWTTNPRRVFAHVVLQSIQVATLFRFMYKASTNLLYDLVYDLPTTNAVITLVIDTSELPRLANIAFETPLFYYVSVIVTSQEQNVEICLPQRQSWESMTCTFQIDLREGNYVALVEQLTRQWDEWRLMEPPYGTCEKVDRPIYILNQLVREIFLELNASLVNNSQSRVRYLQLKFDSASRPFGMSGSTNLDLTLIQTGAEGYQFLTCYAEPYMTLGFYLSPFQPEVWAMLGTTVLTIIGLTVLFQRLLKLLEQKSFSISMYVLASLFEETGYMPSQLEKNTFYRISLGIWCLMSVILTNGYNGIMISELNSPRREFHPESFDQLSCTPKYKDFLKYDILDIAYSNKSLKGKIDDDIRVWIKEFVSFHNQLTRLTNTVLMKYVETLRFDVNNINVDSSCYRLLSAFEPGNSVQVFPEFLSVLHKMAFNLWESSKNLQFMKDMHFYSLRHAFYPSGFSYRNQNLTYSVVRGSIEREIVQCGKTVFIGKSSEIGLENEFLSRRYPDMKFFLSTEAIQSYPSGISFQYAWKSRVVKSFKRVAESGILTYVEKQEMRNKNVNRTPAVLMEKVEDLKPSNIATLRGAWPSVFILAGSLIILSFPVFIFANRRQVGVLIAFMRKSLLSSCLPALLTRRVMSDPFEEYWSCFSEKIRRCKDKTTHGVLIRPLQGIYPLQIITPRIISIPDNVNDFVIPVEFEQEENVELVKTRSERQVRRVI
;
A
#
# COMPACT_ATOMS: atom_id res chain seq x y z
N MET A 1 -43.26 42.37 21.27
CA MET A 1 -42.36 41.51 22.07
C MET A 1 -41.05 42.18 22.47
N ILE A 2 -40.33 42.83 21.56
CA ILE A 2 -39.03 43.45 21.89
C ILE A 2 -39.17 44.83 22.56
N ASN A 3 -40.27 45.54 22.30
CA ASN A 3 -40.53 46.87 22.88
C ASN A 3 -40.88 46.90 24.37
N SER A 4 -41.15 45.76 25.02
CA SER A 4 -41.49 45.74 26.44
C SER A 4 -40.28 45.75 27.38
N GLY A 5 -39.06 45.92 26.85
CA GLY A 5 -37.88 46.15 27.69
C GLY A 5 -37.56 45.01 28.66
N SER A 6 -37.91 43.77 28.32
CA SER A 6 -37.55 42.61 29.16
C SER A 6 -36.02 42.57 29.33
N PRO A 7 -35.49 42.86 30.54
CA PRO A 7 -34.04 42.99 30.76
C PRO A 7 -33.28 41.71 30.43
N ASN A 8 -33.96 40.56 30.50
CA ASN A 8 -33.37 39.22 30.37
C ASN A 8 -32.80 38.92 28.97
N TYR A 9 -33.34 39.45 27.87
CA TYR A 9 -32.83 39.12 26.52
C TYR A 9 -31.52 39.86 26.18
N LYS A 10 -31.42 41.14 26.57
CA LYS A 10 -30.17 41.89 26.38
C LYS A 10 -29.05 41.28 27.22
N ASP A 11 -29.37 40.81 28.42
CA ASP A 11 -28.40 40.15 29.29
C ASP A 11 -27.96 38.80 28.73
N LEU A 12 -28.87 38.01 28.13
CA LEU A 12 -28.51 36.81 27.37
C LEU A 12 -27.49 37.14 26.27
N LEU A 13 -27.77 38.14 25.43
CA LEU A 13 -26.89 38.49 24.31
C LEU A 13 -25.55 39.08 24.77
N ARG A 14 -25.51 39.83 25.87
CA ARG A 14 -24.28 40.43 26.41
C ARG A 14 -23.24 39.40 26.81
N ASN A 15 -23.65 38.19 27.19
CA ASN A 15 -22.74 37.12 27.59
C ASN A 15 -22.24 36.25 26.43
N LEU A 16 -22.72 36.49 25.20
CA LEU A 16 -22.42 35.69 24.01
C LEU A 16 -21.39 36.36 23.09
N THR A 17 -20.47 37.16 23.66
CA THR A 17 -19.48 37.96 22.91
C THR A 17 -18.53 37.15 22.04
N ALA A 18 -18.40 35.84 22.30
CA ALA A 18 -17.59 34.92 21.51
C ALA A 18 -18.33 34.33 20.30
N CYS A 19 -19.67 34.40 20.24
CA CYS A 19 -20.44 33.88 19.13
C CYS A 19 -20.62 34.94 18.03
N ASP A 20 -21.00 34.48 16.83
CA ASP A 20 -21.59 35.35 15.82
C ASP A 20 -23.12 35.21 15.87
N LEU A 21 -23.85 36.31 15.71
CA LEU A 21 -25.30 36.36 15.89
C LEU A 21 -26.00 36.80 14.61
N GLN A 22 -26.92 35.97 14.15
CA GLN A 22 -27.92 36.32 13.16
C GLN A 22 -29.26 36.51 13.84
N VAL A 23 -29.96 37.58 13.50
CA VAL A 23 -31.34 37.83 13.93
C VAL A 23 -32.22 37.88 12.69
N ILE A 24 -33.23 37.03 12.64
CA ILE A 24 -34.22 36.97 11.57
C ILE A 24 -35.56 37.34 12.20
N PHE A 25 -36.32 38.24 11.58
CA PHE A 25 -37.63 38.64 12.09
C PHE A 25 -38.62 38.83 10.94
N SER A 26 -39.91 38.59 11.20
CA SER A 26 -40.98 38.70 10.20
C SER A 26 -41.86 39.96 10.37
N SER A 27 -41.69 40.73 11.46
CA SER A 27 -42.53 41.89 11.78
C SER A 27 -42.34 43.11 10.86
N GLU A 28 -43.41 43.86 10.61
CA GLU A 28 -43.40 45.11 9.83
C GLU A 28 -42.67 46.27 10.55
N ASN A 29 -42.57 46.21 11.88
CA ASN A 29 -41.95 47.25 12.71
C ASN A 29 -40.44 47.02 12.86
N SER A 30 -39.73 47.00 11.74
CA SER A 30 -38.28 46.73 11.65
C SER A 30 -37.38 47.78 12.33
N SER A 31 -37.91 48.95 12.66
CA SER A 31 -37.13 50.12 13.11
C SER A 31 -36.59 50.04 14.54
N GLN A 32 -36.79 48.94 15.29
CA GLN A 32 -36.57 48.93 16.75
C GLN A 32 -35.63 47.85 17.30
N LEU A 33 -35.08 46.95 16.48
CA LEU A 33 -34.03 46.02 16.94
C LEU A 33 -32.64 46.69 16.88
N SER A 34 -32.42 47.70 17.72
CA SER A 34 -31.08 48.25 17.92
C SER A 34 -30.27 47.33 18.83
N LEU A 35 -29.35 46.57 18.24
CA LEU A 35 -28.33 45.77 18.95
C LEU A 35 -27.12 46.62 19.39
N SER A 36 -27.29 47.94 19.51
CA SER A 36 -26.24 48.84 19.98
C SER A 36 -25.78 48.44 21.38
N GLY A 37 -24.46 48.24 21.54
CA GLY A 37 -23.84 47.85 22.80
C GLY A 37 -23.56 46.36 22.98
N VAL A 38 -23.77 45.52 21.96
CA VAL A 38 -23.31 44.13 21.98
C VAL A 38 -22.02 43.98 21.17
N ASN A 39 -20.94 43.57 21.81
CA ASN A 39 -19.62 43.43 21.19
C ASN A 39 -19.49 42.09 20.44
N MET A 40 -20.35 41.86 19.44
CA MET A 40 -20.27 40.68 18.58
C MET A 40 -20.64 41.01 17.13
N VAL A 41 -20.23 40.16 16.20
CA VAL A 41 -20.63 40.28 14.78
C VAL A 41 -22.11 39.93 14.69
N THR A 42 -22.93 40.93 14.38
CA THR A 42 -24.38 40.76 14.26
C THR A 42 -24.84 40.99 12.82
N THR A 43 -25.90 40.30 12.41
CA THR A 43 -26.62 40.64 11.18
C THR A 43 -28.09 40.38 11.35
N THR A 44 -28.87 41.41 11.07
CA THR A 44 -30.33 41.38 11.17
C THR A 44 -30.93 41.24 9.76
N MET A 45 -31.95 40.41 9.61
CA MET A 45 -32.63 40.15 8.34
C MET A 45 -34.15 40.22 8.55
N SER A 46 -34.82 41.01 7.72
CA SER A 46 -36.27 41.05 7.64
C SER A 46 -36.76 40.00 6.64
N LEU A 47 -37.64 39.08 7.06
CA LEU A 47 -38.24 38.10 6.15
C LEU A 47 -39.34 38.66 5.27
N LYS A 48 -39.95 39.77 5.69
CA LYS A 48 -41.06 40.41 4.98
C LYS A 48 -40.72 40.75 3.52
N GLU A 49 -39.47 41.13 3.27
CA GLU A 49 -38.95 41.41 1.91
C GLU A 49 -39.03 40.20 0.97
N TYR A 50 -39.16 39.00 1.54
CA TYR A 50 -39.19 37.72 0.83
C TYR A 50 -40.55 37.00 0.90
N GLU A 51 -41.51 37.51 1.67
CA GLU A 51 -42.85 36.89 1.85
C GLU A 51 -43.75 37.08 0.61
N ASN A 52 -43.57 38.19 -0.15
CA ASN A 52 -44.35 38.50 -1.36
C ASN A 52 -44.14 37.52 -2.53
N TRP A 53 -43.14 36.63 -2.45
CA TRP A 53 -42.81 35.68 -3.51
C TRP A 53 -43.64 34.38 -3.46
N SER A 54 -44.51 34.24 -2.46
CA SER A 54 -45.31 33.03 -2.20
C SER A 54 -46.52 32.83 -3.12
N GLU A 55 -46.85 33.79 -3.99
CA GLU A 55 -47.99 33.67 -4.93
C GLU A 55 -47.78 32.62 -6.02
N TYR A 56 -46.54 32.20 -6.30
CA TYR A 56 -46.25 31.13 -7.26
C TYR A 56 -46.20 29.75 -6.62
N GLY A 57 -47.36 29.28 -6.14
CA GLY A 57 -47.70 27.85 -6.11
C GLY A 57 -46.67 26.88 -5.50
N GLY A 58 -46.34 27.07 -4.21
CA GLY A 58 -45.87 25.99 -3.33
C GLY A 58 -44.41 25.56 -3.50
N THR A 59 -43.63 25.69 -2.42
CA THR A 59 -42.17 25.55 -2.30
C THR A 59 -41.38 26.63 -3.04
N ILE A 60 -40.54 27.36 -2.31
CA ILE A 60 -39.43 28.16 -2.85
C ILE A 60 -38.47 27.17 -3.51
N ARG A 61 -38.82 26.67 -4.70
CA ARG A 61 -37.97 25.83 -5.51
C ARG A 61 -37.01 26.74 -6.24
N TYR A 62 -35.74 26.67 -5.84
CA TYR A 62 -34.53 26.83 -6.66
C TYR A 62 -34.28 28.15 -7.42
N PHE A 63 -35.20 29.11 -7.50
CA PHE A 63 -35.05 30.28 -8.39
C PHE A 63 -34.53 31.57 -7.75
N MET A 64 -34.42 31.68 -6.42
CA MET A 64 -33.57 32.74 -5.87
C MET A 64 -32.12 32.38 -6.19
N GLN A 65 -31.51 33.09 -7.14
CA GLN A 65 -30.06 33.04 -7.32
C GLN A 65 -29.45 33.40 -5.97
N TYR A 66 -28.71 32.45 -5.40
CA TYR A 66 -28.15 32.44 -4.05
C TYR A 66 -27.29 33.68 -3.67
N GLY A 67 -27.10 34.64 -4.58
CA GLY A 67 -26.34 35.87 -4.40
C GLY A 67 -27.10 37.00 -3.69
N ASP A 68 -28.43 37.03 -3.75
CA ASP A 68 -29.21 38.26 -3.44
C ASP A 68 -29.73 38.35 -2.00
N LEU A 69 -29.65 37.27 -1.22
CA LEU A 69 -29.99 37.35 0.20
C LEU A 69 -28.85 38.04 0.96
N PRO A 70 -29.12 39.05 1.81
CA PRO A 70 -28.13 39.62 2.69
C PRO A 70 -27.58 38.47 3.52
N LYS A 71 -26.27 38.23 3.44
CA LYS A 71 -25.58 37.13 4.11
C LYS A 71 -24.55 37.69 5.09
N ILE A 72 -24.40 37.06 6.26
CA ILE A 72 -23.18 37.19 7.04
C ILE A 72 -22.12 36.61 6.13
N ASP A 73 -21.17 37.45 5.75
CA ASP A 73 -20.02 36.98 5.01
C ASP A 73 -19.13 36.22 6.00
N ILE A 74 -19.36 34.92 6.05
CA ILE A 74 -18.66 33.98 6.94
C ILE A 74 -17.15 34.02 6.69
N MET A 75 -16.73 34.38 5.47
CA MET A 75 -15.32 34.48 5.09
C MET A 75 -14.68 35.77 5.59
N LYS A 76 -15.49 36.79 5.92
CA LYS A 76 -15.03 38.01 6.58
C LYS A 76 -15.19 37.97 8.10
N SER A 77 -15.98 37.04 8.64
CA SER A 77 -16.06 36.80 10.08
C SER A 77 -14.90 35.93 10.56
N ARG A 78 -14.44 36.14 11.80
CA ARG A 78 -13.60 35.19 12.56
C ARG A 78 -14.21 33.79 12.54
N VAL A 79 -13.46 32.73 12.85
CA VAL A 79 -14.05 31.39 13.10
C VAL A 79 -14.60 31.41 14.54
N PRO A 80 -15.90 31.68 14.79
CA PRO A 80 -16.37 31.78 16.16
C PRO A 80 -16.50 30.37 16.76
N PRO A 81 -16.33 30.21 18.09
CA PRO A 81 -16.66 28.96 18.79
C PRO A 81 -18.13 28.54 18.62
N CYS A 82 -19.03 29.47 18.30
CA CYS A 82 -20.48 29.27 18.16
C CYS A 82 -21.10 30.25 17.17
N ARG A 83 -22.18 29.84 16.52
CA ARG A 83 -23.02 30.69 15.66
C ARG A 83 -24.46 30.56 16.07
N LEU A 84 -25.12 31.69 16.28
CA LEU A 84 -26.48 31.76 16.77
C LEU A 84 -27.36 32.38 15.71
N SER A 85 -28.52 31.79 15.44
CA SER A 85 -29.55 32.38 14.58
C SER A 85 -30.85 32.45 15.36
N PHE A 86 -31.22 33.64 15.80
CA PHE A 86 -32.49 33.88 16.48
C PHE A 86 -33.55 34.27 15.47
N ILE A 87 -34.64 33.49 15.43
CA ILE A 87 -35.76 33.71 14.52
C ILE A 87 -36.94 34.19 15.36
N PHE A 88 -37.27 35.47 15.26
CA PHE A 88 -38.42 36.07 15.92
C PHE A 88 -39.66 35.95 15.04
N VAL A 89 -40.63 35.18 15.50
CA VAL A 89 -41.92 35.02 14.82
C VAL A 89 -42.95 35.86 15.55
N ASP A 90 -43.48 36.89 14.88
CA ASP A 90 -44.47 37.80 15.47
C ASP A 90 -45.87 37.16 15.55
N ARG A 91 -46.80 37.78 16.28
CA ARG A 91 -48.21 37.32 16.35
C ARG A 91 -48.93 37.64 15.04
N TRP A 92 -49.38 36.61 14.32
CA TRP A 92 -50.11 36.76 13.07
C TRP A 92 -51.61 36.90 13.32
N THR A 93 -52.21 37.97 12.80
CA THR A 93 -53.58 38.37 13.17
C THR A 93 -54.69 37.94 12.20
N THR A 94 -54.40 37.39 11.01
CA THR A 94 -55.47 37.25 9.99
C THR A 94 -55.53 35.97 9.13
N ASN A 95 -54.54 35.04 9.14
CA ASN A 95 -54.70 33.74 8.44
C ASN A 95 -53.91 32.57 9.10
N PRO A 96 -54.55 31.64 9.85
CA PRO A 96 -53.98 31.19 11.13
C PRO A 96 -53.08 29.94 11.17
N ARG A 97 -52.88 29.16 10.10
CA ARG A 97 -52.07 27.92 10.19
C ARG A 97 -51.05 27.69 9.09
N ARG A 98 -51.47 27.71 7.82
CA ARG A 98 -50.55 27.43 6.69
C ARG A 98 -49.45 28.50 6.58
N VAL A 99 -49.77 29.74 6.90
CA VAL A 99 -48.84 30.87 6.86
C VAL A 99 -47.79 30.74 7.96
N PHE A 100 -48.20 30.47 9.21
CA PHE A 100 -47.26 30.30 10.33
C PHE A 100 -46.27 29.15 10.08
N ALA A 101 -46.76 27.98 9.67
CA ALA A 101 -45.90 26.84 9.37
C ALA A 101 -44.90 27.13 8.26
N HIS A 102 -45.38 27.76 7.17
CA HIS A 102 -44.55 28.13 6.05
C HIS A 102 -43.45 29.13 6.44
N VAL A 103 -43.80 30.17 7.19
CA VAL A 103 -42.86 31.20 7.66
C VAL A 103 -41.81 30.59 8.59
N VAL A 104 -42.19 29.77 9.56
CA VAL A 104 -41.23 29.08 10.45
C VAL A 104 -40.27 28.21 9.63
N LEU A 105 -40.79 27.37 8.75
CA LEU A 105 -39.97 26.47 7.92
C LEU A 105 -39.05 27.26 6.97
N GLN A 106 -39.56 28.32 6.34
CA GLN A 106 -38.78 29.19 5.46
C GLN A 106 -37.70 29.93 6.24
N SER A 107 -38.00 30.45 7.43
CA SER A 107 -37.03 31.12 8.30
C SER A 107 -35.89 30.18 8.67
N ILE A 108 -36.23 28.95 9.05
CA ILE A 108 -35.26 27.91 9.37
C ILE A 108 -34.45 27.54 8.12
N GLN A 109 -35.07 27.37 6.95
CA GLN A 109 -34.37 27.14 5.69
C GLN A 109 -33.41 28.29 5.34
N VAL A 110 -33.83 29.54 5.49
CA VAL A 110 -33.02 30.73 5.23
C VAL A 110 -31.83 30.79 6.18
N ALA A 111 -32.06 30.51 7.46
CA ALA A 111 -30.99 30.43 8.45
C ALA A 111 -29.93 29.37 8.10
N THR A 112 -30.25 28.40 7.24
CA THR A 112 -29.48 27.14 7.16
C THR A 112 -28.82 26.91 5.83
N LEU A 113 -29.57 27.10 4.76
CA LEU A 113 -29.08 26.97 3.40
C LEU A 113 -28.06 28.05 3.03
N PHE A 114 -28.16 29.25 3.62
CA PHE A 114 -27.38 30.41 3.17
C PHE A 114 -26.24 30.81 4.11
N ARG A 115 -26.19 30.27 5.34
CA ARG A 115 -25.33 30.78 6.42
C ARG A 115 -24.59 29.70 7.22
N PHE A 116 -25.04 28.45 7.11
CA PHE A 116 -24.39 27.33 7.77
C PHE A 116 -23.74 26.37 6.79
N MET A 117 -23.56 26.74 5.53
CA MET A 117 -22.76 25.98 4.57
C MET A 117 -21.72 26.90 3.93
N TYR A 118 -20.45 26.51 4.00
CA TYR A 118 -19.35 27.19 3.34
C TYR A 118 -19.15 26.62 1.95
N LYS A 119 -19.16 27.47 0.91
CA LYS A 119 -18.82 27.07 -0.45
C LYS A 119 -17.31 27.09 -0.66
N ALA A 120 -16.67 25.94 -0.61
CA ALA A 120 -15.29 25.77 -1.07
C ALA A 120 -15.32 25.55 -2.58
N SER A 121 -14.83 26.50 -3.37
CA SER A 121 -14.49 26.22 -4.77
C SER A 121 -13.07 25.66 -4.80
N THR A 122 -12.90 24.44 -5.30
CA THR A 122 -11.57 23.84 -5.48
C THR A 122 -11.15 23.96 -6.95
N ASN A 123 -10.12 24.75 -7.23
CA ASN A 123 -9.36 24.89 -8.49
C ASN A 123 -10.14 24.96 -9.85
N LEU A 124 -9.79 26.00 -10.60
CA LEU A 124 -10.26 26.53 -11.90
C LEU A 124 -10.75 25.60 -13.04
N LEU A 125 -10.63 24.27 -12.96
CA LEU A 125 -10.94 23.39 -14.09
C LEU A 125 -12.30 22.69 -13.99
N TYR A 126 -12.86 22.59 -12.78
CA TYR A 126 -14.18 22.02 -12.54
C TYR A 126 -14.77 22.81 -11.37
N ASP A 127 -15.77 23.66 -11.61
CA ASP A 127 -16.51 24.40 -10.57
C ASP A 127 -17.32 23.43 -9.67
N LEU A 128 -16.62 22.51 -9.01
CA LEU A 128 -17.16 21.71 -7.93
C LEU A 128 -17.16 22.61 -6.70
N VAL A 129 -18.34 23.17 -6.45
CA VAL A 129 -18.63 23.99 -5.29
C VAL A 129 -19.03 23.06 -4.15
N TYR A 130 -18.16 22.92 -3.15
CA TYR A 130 -18.43 22.10 -1.99
C TYR A 130 -19.11 22.91 -0.90
N ASP A 131 -20.35 22.58 -0.53
CA ASP A 131 -21.01 23.09 0.67
C ASP A 131 -20.50 22.33 1.92
N LEU A 132 -19.71 22.99 2.78
CA LEU A 132 -19.24 22.49 4.08
C LEU A 132 -20.15 22.99 5.20
N PRO A 133 -20.97 22.14 5.83
CA PRO A 133 -21.89 22.58 6.86
C PRO A 133 -21.18 22.98 8.17
N THR A 134 -21.69 24.00 8.87
CA THR A 134 -21.07 24.57 10.06
C THR A 134 -21.59 23.86 11.30
N THR A 135 -20.68 23.27 12.06
CA THR A 135 -20.96 22.33 13.16
C THR A 135 -21.33 22.94 14.50
N ASN A 136 -21.22 24.26 14.61
CA ASN A 136 -21.44 25.00 15.86
C ASN A 136 -22.62 25.97 15.77
N ALA A 137 -23.60 25.65 14.94
CA ALA A 137 -24.78 26.47 14.71
C ALA A 137 -25.93 26.11 15.67
N VAL A 138 -26.52 27.13 16.30
CA VAL A 138 -27.74 27.01 17.11
C VAL A 138 -28.79 27.94 16.51
N ILE A 139 -29.91 27.37 16.10
CA ILE A 139 -31.09 28.09 15.63
C ILE A 139 -32.10 28.12 16.74
N THR A 140 -32.48 29.33 17.13
CA THR A 140 -33.36 29.59 18.24
C THR A 140 -34.60 30.26 17.72
N LEU A 141 -35.74 29.56 17.75
CA LEU A 141 -37.02 30.15 17.41
C LEU A 141 -37.57 30.86 18.64
N VAL A 142 -37.83 32.17 18.55
CA VAL A 142 -38.41 32.96 19.63
C VAL A 142 -39.89 33.18 19.32
N ILE A 143 -40.76 32.60 20.15
CA ILE A 143 -42.21 32.66 19.98
C ILE A 143 -42.94 33.08 21.26
N ASP A 144 -44.21 33.43 21.10
CA ASP A 144 -45.14 33.61 22.23
C ASP A 144 -45.62 32.26 22.74
N THR A 145 -45.88 32.19 24.04
CA THR A 145 -46.52 31.02 24.67
C THR A 145 -47.82 30.62 23.97
N SER A 146 -48.59 31.60 23.46
CA SER A 146 -49.82 31.36 22.71
C SER A 146 -49.62 30.67 21.35
N GLU A 147 -48.42 30.71 20.77
CA GLU A 147 -48.11 30.10 19.46
C GLU A 147 -47.48 28.70 19.60
N LEU A 148 -47.08 28.30 20.80
CA LEU A 148 -46.47 26.98 21.06
C LEU A 148 -47.33 25.81 20.57
N PRO A 149 -48.68 25.78 20.78
CA PRO A 149 -49.52 24.72 20.24
C PRO A 149 -49.55 24.70 18.70
N ARG A 150 -49.38 25.85 18.04
CA ARG A 150 -49.32 25.90 16.57
C ARG A 150 -47.99 25.34 16.06
N LEU A 151 -46.89 25.66 16.74
CA LEU A 151 -45.58 25.10 16.44
C LEU A 151 -45.56 23.58 16.61
N ALA A 152 -46.16 23.06 17.70
CA ALA A 152 -46.31 21.63 17.97
C ALA A 152 -46.95 20.86 16.80
N ASN A 153 -47.89 21.47 16.08
CA ASN A 153 -48.60 20.84 14.96
C ASN A 153 -47.85 20.91 13.62
N ILE A 154 -46.65 21.50 13.56
CA ILE A 154 -45.86 21.58 12.33
C ILE A 154 -45.11 20.25 12.17
N ALA A 155 -45.21 19.62 11.00
CA ALA A 155 -44.27 18.57 10.65
C ALA A 155 -42.93 19.24 10.31
N PHE A 156 -41.90 18.96 11.10
CA PHE A 156 -40.56 19.53 10.90
C PHE A 156 -39.52 18.44 10.94
N GLU A 157 -38.94 18.17 9.77
CA GLU A 157 -37.70 17.42 9.72
C GLU A 157 -36.59 18.33 10.25
N THR A 158 -36.20 18.13 11.50
CA THR A 158 -34.98 18.74 12.06
C THR A 158 -33.83 18.40 11.12
N PRO A 159 -33.24 19.36 10.42
CA PRO A 159 -32.12 19.03 9.56
C PRO A 159 -30.87 18.82 10.40
N LEU A 160 -30.01 17.96 9.90
CA LEU A 160 -28.97 17.28 10.67
C LEU A 160 -27.83 18.16 11.20
N PHE A 161 -27.78 19.45 10.83
CA PHE A 161 -26.55 20.25 10.82
C PHE A 161 -26.46 21.30 11.94
N TYR A 162 -27.50 21.51 12.74
CA TYR A 162 -27.53 22.54 13.77
C TYR A 162 -28.52 22.20 14.90
N TYR A 163 -28.32 22.78 16.07
CA TYR A 163 -29.24 22.65 17.18
C TYR A 163 -30.47 23.53 16.96
N VAL A 164 -31.67 23.00 17.18
CA VAL A 164 -32.90 23.79 17.15
C VAL A 164 -33.46 23.88 18.55
N SER A 165 -33.53 25.10 19.06
CA SER A 165 -34.18 25.42 20.33
C SER A 165 -35.33 26.38 20.09
N VAL A 166 -36.28 26.39 21.01
CA VAL A 166 -37.41 27.31 21.01
C VAL A 166 -37.37 28.08 22.31
N ILE A 167 -37.25 29.38 22.23
CA ILE A 167 -37.46 30.27 23.38
C ILE A 167 -38.91 30.70 23.36
N VAL A 168 -39.65 30.27 24.38
CA VAL A 168 -41.04 30.63 24.58
C VAL A 168 -41.09 31.79 25.57
N THR A 169 -41.74 32.87 25.15
CA THR A 169 -41.88 34.09 25.95
C THR A 169 -43.31 34.23 26.46
N SER A 170 -43.46 34.57 27.74
CA SER A 170 -44.73 34.88 28.39
C SER A 170 -44.86 36.38 28.69
N GLN A 171 -46.10 36.87 28.84
CA GLN A 171 -46.38 38.25 29.24
C GLN A 171 -45.82 38.58 30.63
N GLU A 172 -45.63 37.57 31.47
CA GLU A 172 -45.10 37.69 32.85
C GLU A 172 -43.57 37.72 32.94
N GLN A 173 -42.87 38.01 31.83
CA GLN A 173 -41.39 38.05 31.73
C GLN A 173 -40.66 36.72 31.97
N ASN A 174 -41.38 35.62 32.17
CA ASN A 174 -40.79 34.28 32.21
C ASN A 174 -40.37 33.85 30.79
N VAL A 175 -39.16 33.30 30.70
CA VAL A 175 -38.58 32.76 29.48
C VAL A 175 -38.36 31.26 29.70
N GLU A 176 -38.98 30.46 28.84
CA GLU A 176 -38.82 29.02 28.83
C GLU A 176 -38.03 28.60 27.60
N ILE A 177 -37.16 27.60 27.75
CA ILE A 177 -36.44 27.01 26.61
C ILE A 177 -37.01 25.61 26.40
N CYS A 178 -37.62 25.42 25.24
CA CYS A 178 -38.19 24.18 24.78
C CYS A 178 -37.32 23.57 23.69
N LEU A 179 -37.15 22.25 23.75
CA LEU A 179 -36.38 21.49 22.76
C LEU A 179 -37.27 20.40 22.16
N PRO A 180 -37.34 20.27 20.82
CA PRO A 180 -38.18 19.28 20.16
C PRO A 180 -37.61 17.86 20.28
N GLN A 181 -38.31 16.96 20.98
CA GLN A 181 -37.94 15.55 21.07
C GLN A 181 -38.29 14.82 19.76
N ARG A 182 -37.35 14.07 19.19
CA ARG A 182 -37.58 13.11 18.08
C ARG A 182 -38.19 13.69 16.80
N GLN A 183 -37.59 14.74 16.24
CA GLN A 183 -37.99 15.30 14.93
C GLN A 183 -39.47 15.72 14.85
N SER A 184 -40.14 15.87 16.00
CA SER A 184 -41.51 16.34 16.10
C SER A 184 -41.55 17.46 17.12
N TRP A 185 -42.28 18.51 16.79
CA TRP A 185 -42.56 19.59 17.72
C TRP A 185 -43.59 19.17 18.78
N GLU A 186 -44.30 18.04 18.59
CA GLU A 186 -45.37 17.57 19.50
C GLU A 186 -44.83 17.15 20.87
N SER A 187 -43.59 16.65 20.93
CA SER A 187 -42.93 16.22 22.15
C SER A 187 -41.83 17.20 22.56
N MET A 188 -42.16 18.46 22.83
CA MET A 188 -41.16 19.39 23.35
C MET A 188 -40.94 19.22 24.85
N THR A 189 -39.67 19.09 25.28
CA THR A 189 -39.31 19.21 26.70
C THR A 189 -38.93 20.66 26.98
N CYS A 190 -39.73 21.35 27.80
CA CYS A 190 -39.48 22.72 28.20
C CYS A 190 -38.88 22.76 29.61
N THR A 191 -37.81 23.53 29.78
CA THR A 191 -37.19 23.78 31.08
C THR A 191 -37.45 25.22 31.49
N PHE A 192 -38.11 25.38 32.64
CA PHE A 192 -38.40 26.67 33.26
C PHE A 192 -37.14 27.22 33.95
N GLN A 193 -36.99 28.55 33.92
CA GLN A 193 -36.10 29.27 34.84
C GLN A 193 -34.59 29.00 34.66
N ILE A 194 -34.11 29.11 33.42
CA ILE A 194 -32.67 29.08 33.16
C ILE A 194 -32.10 30.47 33.47
N ASP A 195 -31.17 30.53 34.42
CA ASP A 195 -30.35 31.72 34.60
C ASP A 195 -29.37 31.86 33.43
N LEU A 196 -29.70 32.72 32.48
CA LEU A 196 -28.91 32.97 31.26
C LEU A 196 -27.69 33.90 31.52
N ARG A 197 -27.42 34.24 32.79
CA ARG A 197 -26.38 35.21 33.18
C ARG A 197 -24.93 34.72 33.03
N GLU A 198 -24.68 33.43 32.76
CA GLU A 198 -23.31 32.88 32.72
C GLU A 198 -22.77 32.56 31.31
N GLY A 199 -23.43 33.02 30.23
CA GLY A 199 -22.99 32.67 28.86
C GLY A 199 -23.12 31.18 28.52
N ASN A 200 -23.80 30.41 29.38
CA ASN A 200 -23.98 28.98 29.28
C ASN A 200 -25.07 28.58 28.25
N TYR A 201 -25.66 29.51 27.50
CA TYR A 201 -26.76 29.18 26.59
C TYR A 201 -26.40 28.10 25.56
N VAL A 202 -25.24 28.24 24.91
CA VAL A 202 -24.78 27.25 23.91
C VAL A 202 -24.49 25.91 24.57
N ALA A 203 -23.80 25.92 25.71
CA ALA A 203 -23.46 24.70 26.43
C ALA A 203 -24.71 24.01 27.01
N LEU A 204 -25.74 24.75 27.40
CA LEU A 204 -27.04 24.23 27.81
C LEU A 204 -27.80 23.62 26.64
N VAL A 205 -27.91 24.31 25.50
CA VAL A 205 -28.54 23.75 24.30
C VAL A 205 -27.79 22.50 23.85
N GLU A 206 -26.45 22.50 23.88
CA GLU A 206 -25.65 21.31 23.63
C GLU A 206 -25.95 20.20 24.66
N GLN A 207 -25.99 20.51 25.96
CA GLN A 207 -26.21 19.53 27.03
C GLN A 207 -27.58 18.85 26.90
N LEU A 208 -28.62 19.65 26.66
CA LEU A 208 -29.98 19.14 26.52
C LEU A 208 -30.14 18.37 25.20
N THR A 209 -29.52 18.83 24.10
CA THR A 209 -29.57 18.09 22.82
C THR A 209 -28.72 16.83 22.82
N ARG A 210 -27.66 16.74 23.65
CA ARG A 210 -26.81 15.54 23.80
C ARG A 210 -27.58 14.31 24.26
N GLN A 211 -28.77 14.48 24.83
CA GLN A 211 -29.62 13.36 25.20
C GLN A 211 -30.12 12.58 23.97
N TRP A 212 -30.00 13.12 22.75
CA TRP A 212 -30.59 12.55 21.54
C TRP A 212 -29.54 12.24 20.46
N ASP A 213 -28.90 11.07 20.59
CA ASP A 213 -28.03 10.49 19.56
C ASP A 213 -28.77 9.33 18.88
N GLU A 214 -29.63 9.63 17.90
CA GLU A 214 -30.29 8.61 17.08
C GLU A 214 -29.45 8.27 15.85
N TRP A 215 -29.22 6.98 15.61
CA TRP A 215 -28.45 6.50 14.47
C TRP A 215 -29.18 5.42 13.70
N ARG A 216 -28.83 5.32 12.43
CA ARG A 216 -29.24 4.25 11.55
C ARG A 216 -28.01 3.45 11.11
N LEU A 217 -28.10 2.13 11.22
CA LEU A 217 -27.10 1.27 10.62
C LEU A 217 -27.28 1.30 9.09
N MET A 218 -26.25 1.72 8.37
CA MET A 218 -26.19 1.49 6.93
C MET A 218 -25.92 0.01 6.72
N GLU A 219 -27.00 -0.72 6.56
CA GLU A 219 -26.90 -2.03 5.96
C GLU A 219 -26.48 -1.85 4.49
N PRO A 220 -25.57 -2.69 3.97
CA PRO A 220 -25.23 -2.65 2.56
C PRO A 220 -26.53 -2.74 1.74
N PRO A 221 -26.66 -1.99 0.64
CA PRO A 221 -27.90 -1.89 -0.11
C PRO A 221 -28.43 -3.29 -0.45
N TYR A 222 -29.50 -3.71 0.24
CA TYR A 222 -30.10 -5.02 0.05
C TYR A 222 -30.76 -5.07 -1.33
N GLY A 223 -30.05 -5.63 -2.31
CA GLY A 223 -30.73 -6.19 -3.47
C GLY A 223 -31.44 -7.46 -3.05
N THR A 224 -32.68 -7.39 -2.52
CA THR A 224 -33.71 -8.45 -2.37
C THR A 224 -33.32 -9.92 -2.12
N CYS A 225 -32.12 -10.23 -1.64
CA CYS A 225 -31.68 -11.60 -1.43
C CYS A 225 -32.07 -12.08 -0.05
N GLU A 226 -32.50 -13.34 0.00
CA GLU A 226 -32.87 -14.05 1.22
C GLU A 226 -31.85 -13.82 2.34
N LYS A 227 -32.36 -13.81 3.57
CA LYS A 227 -31.57 -13.75 4.81
C LYS A 227 -30.62 -14.95 4.87
N VAL A 228 -29.50 -14.87 4.17
CA VAL A 228 -28.37 -15.74 4.43
C VAL A 228 -27.95 -15.35 5.84
N ASP A 229 -28.05 -16.31 6.77
CA ASP A 229 -27.60 -16.21 8.16
C ASP A 229 -26.11 -15.85 8.19
N ARG A 230 -25.79 -14.59 7.93
CA ARG A 230 -24.44 -14.06 8.04
C ARG A 230 -24.19 -13.83 9.53
N PRO A 231 -23.17 -14.46 10.12
CA PRO A 231 -22.81 -14.26 11.51
C PRO A 231 -22.07 -12.92 11.69
N ILE A 232 -22.72 -11.81 11.34
CA ILE A 232 -22.32 -10.46 11.77
C ILE A 232 -22.82 -10.28 13.20
N TYR A 233 -22.43 -11.17 14.13
CA TYR A 233 -22.90 -11.06 15.52
C TYR A 233 -21.94 -10.19 16.33
N ILE A 234 -20.63 -10.37 16.19
CA ILE A 234 -19.66 -9.78 17.12
C ILE A 234 -19.54 -8.26 16.94
N LEU A 235 -19.35 -7.77 15.71
CA LEU A 235 -19.25 -6.33 15.47
C LEU A 235 -20.58 -5.62 15.76
N ASN A 236 -21.71 -6.20 15.35
CA ASN A 236 -23.03 -5.67 15.70
C ASN A 236 -23.31 -5.68 17.20
N GLN A 237 -22.82 -6.69 17.93
CA GLN A 237 -22.93 -6.77 19.37
C GLN A 237 -22.10 -5.66 20.05
N LEU A 238 -20.84 -5.48 19.63
CA LEU A 238 -20.00 -4.38 20.11
C LEU A 238 -20.67 -3.02 19.87
N VAL A 239 -21.26 -2.83 18.69
CA VAL A 239 -22.01 -1.62 18.36
C VAL A 239 -23.20 -1.45 19.30
N ARG A 240 -24.00 -2.49 19.52
CA ARG A 240 -25.13 -2.44 20.47
C ARG A 240 -24.68 -2.11 21.89
N GLU A 241 -23.58 -2.69 22.35
CA GLU A 241 -23.00 -2.42 23.67
C GLU A 241 -22.56 -0.94 23.80
N ILE A 242 -21.85 -0.40 22.80
CA ILE A 242 -21.47 1.03 22.76
C ILE A 242 -22.71 1.93 22.78
N PHE A 243 -23.75 1.58 22.04
CA PHE A 243 -24.99 2.35 22.01
C PHE A 243 -25.75 2.30 23.33
N LEU A 244 -25.82 1.13 23.96
CA LEU A 244 -26.43 0.93 25.28
C LEU A 244 -25.69 1.73 26.36
N GLU A 245 -24.36 1.69 26.38
CA GLU A 245 -23.54 2.45 27.34
C GLU A 245 -23.78 3.97 27.24
N LEU A 246 -24.02 4.47 26.02
CA LEU A 246 -24.20 5.89 25.75
C LEU A 246 -25.65 6.38 25.88
N ASN A 247 -26.62 5.49 26.13
CA ASN A 247 -28.05 5.73 25.98
C ASN A 247 -28.40 6.31 24.59
N ALA A 248 -27.72 5.83 23.53
CA ALA A 248 -28.00 6.17 22.15
C ALA A 248 -28.97 5.15 21.54
N SER A 249 -29.85 5.58 20.63
CA SER A 249 -30.84 4.69 20.02
C SER A 249 -30.50 4.34 18.56
N LEU A 250 -30.57 3.06 18.23
CA LEU A 250 -30.44 2.56 16.86
C LEU A 250 -31.84 2.39 16.24
N VAL A 251 -32.14 3.13 15.17
CA VAL A 251 -33.45 3.15 14.51
C VAL A 251 -33.41 2.30 13.24
N ASN A 252 -34.36 1.37 13.09
CA ASN A 252 -34.35 0.40 11.99
C ASN A 252 -35.05 0.89 10.69
N ASN A 253 -36.06 1.77 10.76
CA ASN A 253 -36.92 2.03 9.60
C ASN A 253 -37.61 3.40 9.63
N SER A 254 -36.85 4.50 9.70
CA SER A 254 -37.42 5.84 9.46
C SER A 254 -37.05 6.36 8.08
N GLN A 255 -37.99 7.04 7.42
CA GLN A 255 -37.77 7.76 6.16
C GLN A 255 -37.04 9.09 6.37
N SER A 256 -36.71 9.44 7.61
CA SER A 256 -36.17 10.76 7.96
C SER A 256 -34.64 10.84 7.81
N ARG A 257 -34.13 12.08 7.78
CA ARG A 257 -32.71 12.41 7.82
C ARG A 257 -32.12 11.98 9.18
N VAL A 258 -31.61 10.75 9.27
CA VAL A 258 -30.92 10.20 10.46
C VAL A 258 -29.41 10.19 10.22
N ARG A 259 -28.60 10.16 11.29
CA ARG A 259 -27.17 9.89 11.19
C ARG A 259 -26.94 8.45 10.76
N TYR A 260 -25.94 8.22 9.92
CA TYR A 260 -25.69 6.90 9.36
C TYR A 260 -24.38 6.34 9.89
N LEU A 261 -24.43 5.11 10.37
CA LEU A 261 -23.28 4.33 10.80
C LEU A 261 -23.07 3.18 9.83
N GLN A 262 -21.96 3.18 9.11
CA GLN A 262 -21.54 2.04 8.28
C GLN A 262 -20.40 1.31 8.98
N LEU A 263 -20.68 0.10 9.47
CA LEU A 263 -19.71 -0.68 10.26
C LEU A 263 -18.50 -1.17 9.48
N LYS A 264 -18.66 -1.32 8.16
CA LYS A 264 -17.57 -1.67 7.28
C LYS A 264 -17.63 -0.76 6.07
N PHE A 265 -16.71 0.19 6.00
CA PHE A 265 -16.43 0.90 4.77
C PHE A 265 -15.14 0.38 4.17
N ASP A 266 -15.19 0.26 2.86
CA ASP A 266 -14.06 0.05 1.97
C ASP A 266 -14.22 1.16 0.92
N SER A 267 -13.20 2.01 0.76
CA SER A 267 -13.33 3.15 -0.15
C SER A 267 -13.27 2.78 -1.64
N ALA A 268 -12.91 1.54 -2.02
CA ALA A 268 -13.19 1.00 -3.35
C ALA A 268 -14.71 0.84 -3.58
N SER A 269 -15.44 0.50 -2.51
CA SER A 269 -16.90 0.48 -2.45
C SER A 269 -17.48 1.77 -1.86
N ARG A 270 -17.15 2.94 -2.44
CA ARG A 270 -17.80 4.20 -2.03
C ARG A 270 -19.32 3.99 -1.93
N PRO A 271 -19.96 4.37 -0.80
CA PRO A 271 -21.37 4.08 -0.58
C PRO A 271 -22.22 4.54 -1.78
N PHE A 272 -22.98 3.59 -2.33
CA PHE A 272 -23.82 3.77 -3.50
C PHE A 272 -24.83 4.88 -3.19
N GLY A 273 -24.74 6.00 -3.92
CA GLY A 273 -25.49 7.24 -3.64
C GLY A 273 -24.64 8.52 -3.72
N MET A 274 -23.32 8.41 -3.69
CA MET A 274 -22.40 9.56 -3.81
C MET A 274 -22.14 10.04 -5.23
N SER A 275 -22.71 9.40 -6.26
CA SER A 275 -22.35 9.65 -7.66
C SER A 275 -22.92 10.96 -8.25
N GLY A 276 -23.59 11.80 -7.47
CA GLY A 276 -24.12 13.06 -8.03
C GLY A 276 -24.77 14.08 -7.10
N SER A 277 -25.05 13.79 -5.83
CA SER A 277 -25.71 14.77 -4.96
C SER A 277 -25.08 14.89 -3.58
N THR A 278 -24.50 16.08 -3.35
CA THR A 278 -24.20 16.72 -2.06
C THR A 278 -23.18 16.07 -1.14
N ASN A 279 -22.24 16.89 -0.67
CA ASN A 279 -21.18 16.56 0.25
C ASN A 279 -21.75 16.09 1.58
N LEU A 280 -21.69 14.78 1.80
CA LEU A 280 -22.01 14.22 3.10
C LEU A 280 -20.82 14.47 4.01
N ASP A 281 -21.08 15.03 5.20
CA ASP A 281 -20.10 15.10 6.29
C ASP A 281 -19.74 13.67 6.71
N LEU A 282 -18.61 13.17 6.21
CA LEU A 282 -18.11 11.83 6.47
C LEU A 282 -16.99 11.92 7.49
N THR A 283 -17.20 11.29 8.64
CA THR A 283 -16.10 10.98 9.56
C THR A 283 -15.73 9.52 9.39
N LEU A 284 -14.46 9.28 9.06
CA LEU A 284 -13.90 7.94 8.92
C LEU A 284 -13.08 7.61 10.16
N ILE A 285 -13.38 6.48 10.78
CA ILE A 285 -12.50 5.86 11.78
C ILE A 285 -11.78 4.73 11.07
N GLN A 286 -10.54 5.01 10.67
CA GLN A 286 -9.70 4.07 9.97
C GLN A 286 -9.15 3.03 10.95
N THR A 287 -9.40 1.75 10.69
CA THR A 287 -8.83 0.63 11.45
C THR A 287 -7.63 0.01 10.76
N GLY A 288 -7.49 0.22 9.45
CA GLY A 288 -6.36 -0.26 8.67
C GLY A 288 -6.35 0.28 7.25
N ALA A 289 -5.47 -0.30 6.45
CA ALA A 289 -5.51 -0.19 5.00
C ALA A 289 -5.78 -1.59 4.44
N GLU A 290 -6.75 -1.70 3.55
CA GLU A 290 -7.03 -2.90 2.78
C GLU A 290 -6.59 -2.67 1.33
N GLY A 291 -6.09 -3.71 0.69
CA GLY A 291 -5.79 -3.70 -0.74
C GLY A 291 -5.92 -5.11 -1.27
N TYR A 292 -5.86 -5.29 -2.59
CA TYR A 292 -5.92 -6.61 -3.18
C TYR A 292 -4.51 -7.22 -3.20
N GLN A 293 -4.37 -8.35 -2.52
CA GLN A 293 -3.19 -9.21 -2.55
C GLN A 293 -3.52 -10.51 -3.26
N PHE A 294 -2.50 -11.27 -3.63
CA PHE A 294 -2.69 -12.61 -4.16
C PHE A 294 -1.93 -13.67 -3.39
N LEU A 295 -2.45 -14.89 -3.47
CA LEU A 295 -1.88 -16.11 -2.92
C LEU A 295 -1.73 -17.14 -4.03
N THR A 296 -0.61 -17.83 -4.07
CA THR A 296 -0.37 -18.92 -5.02
C THR A 296 0.51 -20.00 -4.41
N CYS A 297 0.45 -21.23 -4.90
CA CYS A 297 1.51 -22.22 -4.68
C CYS A 297 2.28 -22.54 -5.97
N TYR A 298 2.01 -21.81 -7.05
CA TYR A 298 2.78 -21.94 -8.28
C TYR A 298 4.19 -21.43 -8.08
N ALA A 299 5.16 -22.24 -8.50
CA ALA A 299 6.56 -21.90 -8.44
C ALA A 299 7.28 -22.56 -9.63
N GLU A 300 7.98 -21.77 -10.43
CA GLU A 300 8.77 -22.25 -11.56
C GLU A 300 10.17 -22.65 -11.10
N PRO A 301 10.67 -23.84 -11.45
CA PRO A 301 12.06 -24.18 -11.15
C PRO A 301 12.99 -23.28 -11.95
N TYR A 302 13.62 -22.30 -11.30
CA TYR A 302 14.51 -21.36 -11.97
C TYR A 302 15.97 -21.77 -11.77
N MET A 303 16.70 -21.97 -12.87
CA MET A 303 18.15 -22.18 -12.86
C MET A 303 18.85 -20.94 -13.35
N THR A 304 19.65 -20.30 -12.50
CA THR A 304 20.63 -19.29 -12.94
C THR A 304 21.94 -19.95 -13.32
N LEU A 305 22.72 -19.31 -14.21
CA LEU A 305 24.12 -19.68 -14.42
C LEU A 305 24.98 -19.53 -13.15
N GLY A 306 24.51 -18.75 -12.16
CA GLY A 306 25.12 -18.63 -10.85
C GLY A 306 25.25 -19.97 -10.11
N PHE A 307 24.44 -20.96 -10.49
CA PHE A 307 24.54 -22.34 -10.02
C PHE A 307 25.93 -22.97 -10.25
N TYR A 308 26.67 -22.57 -11.27
CA TYR A 308 28.04 -23.09 -11.49
C TYR A 308 29.07 -22.42 -10.59
N LEU A 309 28.75 -21.26 -10.00
CA LEU A 309 29.64 -20.51 -9.12
C LEU A 309 29.28 -20.71 -7.64
N SER A 310 28.04 -21.09 -7.32
CA SER A 310 27.54 -21.34 -5.96
C SER A 310 28.23 -22.46 -5.17
N PRO A 311 28.79 -23.54 -5.78
CA PRO A 311 29.34 -24.63 -5.00
C PRO A 311 30.47 -24.20 -4.06
N PHE A 312 31.19 -23.13 -4.43
CA PHE A 312 32.22 -22.52 -3.60
C PHE A 312 31.90 -21.08 -3.30
N GLN A 313 32.14 -20.70 -2.04
CA GLN A 313 32.04 -19.30 -1.63
C GLN A 313 33.09 -18.45 -2.36
N PRO A 314 32.84 -17.15 -2.59
CA PRO A 314 33.80 -16.24 -3.25
C PRO A 314 35.21 -16.29 -2.63
N GLU A 315 35.29 -16.49 -1.31
CA GLU A 315 36.55 -16.63 -0.55
C GLU A 315 37.33 -17.86 -1.00
N VAL A 316 36.65 -19.00 -1.22
CA VAL A 316 37.28 -20.24 -1.70
C VAL A 316 37.81 -20.05 -3.12
N TRP A 317 37.06 -19.36 -3.99
CA TRP A 317 37.53 -19.01 -5.33
C TRP A 317 38.76 -18.11 -5.30
N ALA A 318 38.77 -17.09 -4.44
CA ALA A 318 39.93 -16.21 -4.26
C ALA A 318 41.15 -16.99 -3.71
N MET A 319 40.94 -17.89 -2.75
CA MET A 319 41.99 -18.76 -2.21
C MET A 319 42.52 -19.76 -3.26
N LEU A 320 41.64 -20.31 -4.10
CA LEU A 320 42.05 -21.16 -5.23
C LEU A 320 42.87 -20.39 -6.25
N GLY A 321 42.42 -19.20 -6.66
CA GLY A 321 43.15 -18.36 -7.60
C GLY A 321 44.52 -17.94 -7.07
N THR A 322 44.59 -17.52 -5.80
CA THR A 322 45.86 -17.16 -5.17
C THR A 322 46.80 -18.36 -5.02
N THR A 323 46.31 -19.54 -4.62
CA THR A 323 47.13 -20.76 -4.52
C THR A 323 47.68 -21.20 -5.88
N VAL A 324 46.87 -21.20 -6.94
CA VAL A 324 47.32 -21.45 -8.32
C VAL A 324 48.44 -20.49 -8.72
N LEU A 325 48.24 -19.19 -8.52
CA LEU A 325 49.24 -18.17 -8.85
C LEU A 325 50.53 -18.34 -8.06
N THR A 326 50.44 -18.68 -6.77
CA THR A 326 51.64 -18.93 -5.93
C THR A 326 52.40 -20.16 -6.40
N ILE A 327 51.74 -21.27 -6.73
CA ILE A 327 52.40 -22.48 -7.21
C ILE A 327 53.08 -22.22 -8.55
N ILE A 328 52.40 -21.54 -9.49
CA ILE A 328 52.99 -21.14 -10.78
C ILE A 328 54.18 -20.21 -10.56
N GLY A 329 54.03 -19.19 -9.72
CA GLY A 329 55.10 -18.22 -9.44
C GLY A 329 56.33 -18.87 -8.81
N LEU A 330 56.13 -19.73 -7.81
CA LEU A 330 57.20 -20.46 -7.14
C LEU A 330 57.91 -21.40 -8.11
N THR A 331 57.17 -22.23 -8.84
CA THR A 331 57.76 -23.18 -9.79
C THR A 331 58.50 -22.48 -10.93
N VAL A 332 57.98 -21.38 -11.48
CA VAL A 332 58.68 -20.56 -12.49
C VAL A 332 59.94 -19.92 -11.91
N LEU A 333 59.87 -19.38 -10.69
CA LEU A 333 61.04 -18.85 -9.99
C LEU A 333 62.11 -19.94 -9.83
N PHE A 334 61.72 -21.13 -9.38
CA PHE A 334 62.63 -22.26 -9.23
C PHE A 334 63.25 -22.72 -10.55
N GLN A 335 62.47 -22.78 -11.63
CA GLN A 335 63.01 -23.09 -12.96
C GLN A 335 64.08 -22.08 -13.39
N ARG A 336 63.82 -20.79 -13.17
CA ARG A 336 64.79 -19.72 -13.48
C ARG A 336 66.03 -19.80 -12.61
N LEU A 337 65.88 -20.03 -11.31
CA LEU A 337 66.99 -20.08 -10.35
C LEU A 337 67.93 -21.27 -10.60
N LEU A 338 67.37 -22.41 -11.00
CA LEU A 338 68.14 -23.64 -11.18
C LEU A 338 68.76 -23.78 -12.57
N LYS A 339 68.46 -22.86 -13.51
CA LYS A 339 68.84 -22.94 -14.94
C LYS A 339 68.58 -24.31 -15.57
N LEU A 340 67.70 -25.11 -14.97
CA LEU A 340 67.54 -26.53 -15.26
C LEU A 340 66.90 -26.80 -16.63
N LEU A 341 66.37 -25.77 -17.30
CA LEU A 341 65.55 -25.88 -18.49
C LEU A 341 65.96 -24.90 -19.61
N GLU A 342 67.22 -24.48 -19.69
CA GLU A 342 67.70 -23.64 -20.81
C GLU A 342 67.50 -24.31 -22.21
N GLN A 343 67.09 -25.59 -22.29
CA GLN A 343 66.92 -26.32 -23.57
C GLN A 343 65.49 -26.81 -23.91
N LYS A 344 64.47 -26.73 -23.04
CA LYS A 344 63.09 -27.15 -23.40
C LYS A 344 62.00 -26.25 -22.79
N SER A 345 61.10 -25.74 -23.63
CA SER A 345 59.95 -24.93 -23.25
C SER A 345 58.83 -25.77 -22.62
N PHE A 346 58.91 -26.02 -21.32
CA PHE A 346 57.81 -26.60 -20.54
C PHE A 346 56.98 -25.49 -19.87
N SER A 347 55.68 -25.46 -20.15
CA SER A 347 54.77 -24.48 -19.54
C SER A 347 54.13 -25.04 -18.27
N ILE A 348 54.67 -24.66 -17.11
CA ILE A 348 54.13 -25.10 -15.82
C ILE A 348 52.70 -24.58 -15.60
N SER A 349 52.39 -23.38 -16.08
CA SER A 349 51.04 -22.81 -15.93
C SER A 349 49.99 -23.70 -16.59
N MET A 350 50.28 -24.23 -17.77
CA MET A 350 49.39 -25.17 -18.45
C MET A 350 49.27 -26.50 -17.70
N TYR A 351 50.34 -27.01 -17.09
CA TYR A 351 50.26 -28.23 -16.27
C TYR A 351 49.41 -28.04 -15.01
N VAL A 352 49.60 -26.94 -14.29
CA VAL A 352 48.84 -26.61 -13.07
C VAL A 352 47.36 -26.38 -13.40
N LEU A 353 47.05 -25.69 -14.50
CA LEU A 353 45.67 -25.50 -14.94
C LEU A 353 45.05 -26.81 -15.44
N ALA A 354 45.76 -27.60 -16.25
CA ALA A 354 45.26 -28.89 -16.72
C ALA A 354 44.90 -29.81 -15.55
N SER A 355 45.79 -29.95 -14.56
CA SER A 355 45.53 -30.76 -13.36
C SER A 355 44.36 -30.26 -12.49
N LEU A 356 44.03 -28.95 -12.53
CA LEU A 356 42.83 -28.40 -11.90
C LEU A 356 41.55 -28.79 -12.63
N PHE A 357 41.62 -29.00 -13.94
CA PHE A 357 40.50 -29.47 -14.76
C PHE A 357 40.47 -30.99 -14.90
N GLU A 358 41.18 -31.72 -14.03
CA GLU A 358 41.35 -33.18 -14.08
C GLU A 358 42.00 -33.71 -15.38
N GLU A 359 42.67 -32.83 -16.13
CA GLU A 359 43.38 -33.17 -17.36
C GLU A 359 44.86 -33.47 -17.09
N THR A 360 45.40 -34.46 -17.80
CA THR A 360 46.81 -34.85 -17.64
C THR A 360 47.73 -33.95 -18.47
N GLY A 361 48.61 -33.19 -17.81
CA GLY A 361 49.67 -32.44 -18.48
C GLY A 361 50.93 -33.27 -18.72
N TYR A 362 51.64 -33.02 -19.83
CA TYR A 362 52.94 -33.66 -20.10
C TYR A 362 54.04 -33.12 -19.16
N MET A 363 54.59 -33.95 -18.28
CA MET A 363 55.69 -33.57 -17.40
C MET A 363 57.03 -34.11 -17.91
N PRO A 364 58.04 -33.26 -18.16
CA PRO A 364 59.37 -33.71 -18.55
C PRO A 364 60.02 -34.61 -17.49
N SER A 365 60.60 -35.73 -17.91
CA SER A 365 61.26 -36.72 -17.02
C SER A 365 62.40 -36.15 -16.17
N GLN A 366 62.99 -35.01 -16.56
CA GLN A 366 64.00 -34.30 -15.77
C GLN A 366 63.41 -33.61 -14.54
N LEU A 367 62.20 -33.05 -14.64
CA LEU A 367 61.50 -32.43 -13.52
C LEU A 367 60.95 -33.48 -12.56
N GLU A 368 60.51 -34.62 -13.10
CA GLU A 368 59.95 -35.73 -12.31
C GLU A 368 60.97 -36.33 -11.33
N LYS A 369 62.24 -36.40 -11.73
CA LYS A 369 63.33 -36.92 -10.89
C LYS A 369 63.67 -36.03 -9.69
N ASN A 370 63.22 -34.78 -9.68
CA ASN A 370 63.55 -33.86 -8.60
C ASN A 370 62.51 -33.94 -7.48
N THR A 371 62.94 -34.35 -6.29
CA THR A 371 62.13 -34.58 -5.10
C THR A 371 61.22 -33.39 -4.77
N PHE A 372 61.67 -32.15 -5.01
CA PHE A 372 60.86 -30.97 -4.75
C PHE A 372 59.64 -30.83 -5.66
N TYR A 373 59.84 -31.00 -6.97
CA TYR A 373 58.72 -30.95 -7.91
C TYR A 373 57.76 -32.10 -7.65
N ARG A 374 58.28 -33.29 -7.31
CA ARG A 374 57.46 -34.45 -6.95
C ARG A 374 56.59 -34.20 -5.71
N ILE A 375 57.13 -33.60 -4.66
CA ILE A 375 56.36 -33.28 -3.44
C ILE A 375 55.37 -32.13 -3.71
N SER A 376 55.84 -31.01 -4.28
CA SER A 376 54.99 -29.82 -4.50
C SER A 376 53.87 -30.06 -5.50
N LEU A 377 54.17 -30.67 -6.67
CA LEU A 377 53.16 -31.00 -7.66
C LEU A 377 52.31 -32.20 -7.22
N GLY A 378 52.86 -33.13 -6.43
CA GLY A 378 52.10 -34.23 -5.83
C GLY A 378 51.03 -33.73 -4.84
N ILE A 379 51.39 -32.79 -3.96
CA ILE A 379 50.43 -32.12 -3.07
C ILE A 379 49.40 -31.34 -3.88
N TRP A 380 49.82 -30.61 -4.92
CA TRP A 380 48.91 -29.91 -5.81
C TRP A 380 47.93 -30.85 -6.52
N CYS A 381 48.38 -31.98 -7.07
CA CYS A 381 47.50 -32.95 -7.74
C CYS A 381 46.52 -33.59 -6.76
N LEU A 382 46.95 -33.89 -5.53
CA LEU A 382 46.03 -34.38 -4.50
C LEU A 382 44.98 -33.31 -4.15
N MET A 383 45.42 -32.05 -3.99
CA MET A 383 44.54 -30.92 -3.71
C MET A 383 43.55 -30.68 -4.84
N SER A 384 44.00 -30.71 -6.10
CA SER A 384 43.14 -30.47 -7.25
C SER A 384 42.04 -31.52 -7.34
N VAL A 385 42.38 -32.81 -7.18
CA VAL A 385 41.41 -33.91 -7.15
C VAL A 385 40.40 -33.76 -6.00
N ILE A 386 40.82 -33.33 -4.80
CA ILE A 386 39.90 -33.11 -3.68
C ILE A 386 38.94 -31.95 -3.99
N LEU A 387 39.46 -30.85 -4.56
CA LEU A 387 38.66 -29.67 -4.89
C LEU A 387 37.67 -29.94 -6.03
N THR A 388 38.08 -30.62 -7.10
CA THR A 388 37.20 -30.94 -8.24
C THR A 388 36.11 -31.92 -7.84
N ASN A 389 36.44 -32.98 -7.09
CA ASN A 389 35.44 -33.89 -6.54
C ASN A 389 34.49 -33.20 -5.55
N GLY A 390 35.02 -32.26 -4.76
CA GLY A 390 34.23 -31.40 -3.89
C GLY A 390 33.21 -30.54 -4.62
N TYR A 391 33.70 -29.81 -5.61
CA TYR A 391 32.90 -28.97 -6.49
C TYR A 391 31.81 -29.80 -7.16
N ASN A 392 32.18 -30.91 -7.80
CA ASN A 392 31.24 -31.81 -8.47
C ASN A 392 30.21 -32.39 -7.49
N GLY A 393 30.62 -32.78 -6.29
CA GLY A 393 29.73 -33.33 -5.26
C GLY A 393 28.69 -32.32 -4.78
N ILE A 394 29.12 -31.08 -4.48
CA ILE A 394 28.19 -30.00 -4.09
C ILE A 394 27.29 -29.62 -5.25
N MET A 395 27.86 -29.45 -6.45
CA MET A 395 27.08 -29.14 -7.65
C MET A 395 26.02 -30.23 -7.91
N ILE A 396 26.35 -31.52 -7.85
CA ILE A 396 25.37 -32.60 -8.01
C ILE A 396 24.34 -32.58 -6.88
N SER A 397 24.76 -32.32 -5.63
CA SER A 397 23.85 -32.21 -4.50
C SER A 397 22.87 -31.05 -4.66
N GLU A 398 23.30 -29.88 -5.12
CA GLU A 398 22.41 -28.75 -5.36
C GLU A 398 21.50 -29.01 -6.59
N LEU A 399 22.00 -29.72 -7.62
CA LEU A 399 21.18 -30.14 -8.77
C LEU A 399 20.03 -31.07 -8.35
N ASN A 400 20.27 -31.90 -7.33
CA ASN A 400 19.32 -32.86 -6.78
C ASN A 400 18.48 -32.30 -5.63
N SER A 401 18.88 -31.19 -5.00
CA SER A 401 18.08 -30.51 -3.98
C SER A 401 16.86 -29.82 -4.61
N PRO A 402 15.72 -29.71 -3.89
CA PRO A 402 14.60 -28.88 -4.33
C PRO A 402 15.12 -27.49 -4.66
N ARG A 403 15.03 -27.11 -5.94
CA ARG A 403 15.67 -25.90 -6.45
C ARG A 403 15.03 -24.68 -5.84
N ARG A 404 15.73 -23.54 -5.86
CA ARG A 404 15.07 -22.26 -5.61
C ARG A 404 13.97 -22.09 -6.65
N GLU A 405 12.74 -22.12 -6.18
CA GLU A 405 11.58 -21.93 -7.03
C GLU A 405 11.35 -20.43 -7.19
N PHE A 406 11.13 -20.00 -8.43
CA PHE A 406 10.65 -18.66 -8.74
C PHE A 406 9.15 -18.64 -8.61
N HIS A 407 8.63 -17.87 -7.67
CA HIS A 407 7.20 -17.59 -7.54
C HIS A 407 6.92 -16.11 -7.80
N PRO A 408 5.71 -15.76 -8.26
CA PRO A 408 5.35 -14.36 -8.38
C PRO A 408 5.21 -13.74 -6.98
N GLU A 409 5.97 -12.69 -6.70
CA GLU A 409 5.89 -11.88 -5.47
C GLU A 409 5.07 -10.60 -5.67
N SER A 410 5.00 -10.09 -6.91
CA SER A 410 4.28 -8.87 -7.26
C SER A 410 3.30 -9.06 -8.42
N PHE A 411 2.30 -8.18 -8.49
CA PHE A 411 1.25 -8.22 -9.52
C PHE A 411 1.84 -8.06 -10.93
N ASP A 412 2.92 -7.29 -11.09
CA ASP A 412 3.61 -7.09 -12.37
C ASP A 412 4.15 -8.40 -12.98
N GLN A 413 4.38 -9.43 -12.15
CA GLN A 413 4.84 -10.76 -12.60
C GLN A 413 3.67 -11.67 -13.02
N LEU A 414 2.42 -11.27 -12.76
CA LEU A 414 1.22 -11.99 -13.19
C LEU A 414 0.76 -11.60 -14.60
N SER A 415 1.33 -10.55 -15.19
CA SER A 415 0.91 -10.01 -16.49
C SER A 415 1.09 -11.01 -17.63
N CYS A 416 0.02 -11.22 -18.40
CA CYS A 416 0.03 -12.06 -19.61
C CYS A 416 0.81 -11.48 -20.79
N THR A 417 0.97 -10.16 -20.84
CA THR A 417 1.36 -9.48 -22.07
C THR A 417 2.60 -8.63 -21.82
N PRO A 418 3.81 -9.09 -22.20
CA PRO A 418 5.04 -8.35 -21.94
C PRO A 418 5.05 -6.98 -22.64
N LYS A 419 4.36 -6.85 -23.79
CA LYS A 419 4.21 -5.57 -24.50
C LYS A 419 3.57 -4.47 -23.64
N TYR A 420 2.68 -4.83 -22.72
CA TYR A 420 2.03 -3.85 -21.86
C TYR A 420 3.00 -3.26 -20.82
N LYS A 421 3.96 -4.08 -20.36
CA LYS A 421 4.97 -3.65 -19.40
C LYS A 421 5.88 -2.58 -20.00
N ASP A 422 6.21 -2.72 -21.28
CA ASP A 422 6.98 -1.70 -22.02
C ASP A 422 6.18 -0.40 -22.11
N PHE A 423 4.87 -0.46 -22.37
CA PHE A 423 4.01 0.71 -22.41
C PHE A 423 3.95 1.46 -21.06
N LEU A 424 3.73 0.74 -19.95
CA LEU A 424 3.68 1.35 -18.61
C LEU A 424 4.99 1.99 -18.15
N LYS A 425 6.12 1.57 -18.74
CA LYS A 425 7.43 2.15 -18.39
C LYS A 425 7.57 3.59 -18.87
N TYR A 426 6.81 3.99 -19.90
CA TYR A 426 6.84 5.36 -20.40
C TYR A 426 5.89 6.22 -19.57
N ASP A 427 6.43 7.20 -18.84
CA ASP A 427 5.60 8.20 -18.18
C ASP A 427 4.91 9.08 -19.24
N ILE A 428 3.78 9.71 -18.93
CA ILE A 428 3.08 10.62 -19.86
C ILE A 428 4.04 11.71 -20.36
N LEU A 429 4.93 12.15 -19.47
CA LEU A 429 5.96 13.13 -19.80
C LEU A 429 6.93 12.57 -20.84
N ASP A 430 7.37 11.32 -20.71
CA ASP A 430 8.23 10.67 -21.69
C ASP A 430 7.54 10.53 -23.05
N ILE A 431 6.23 10.23 -23.07
CA ILE A 431 5.45 10.16 -24.32
C ILE A 431 5.41 11.53 -25.00
N ALA A 432 5.23 12.62 -24.23
CA ALA A 432 5.20 13.98 -24.76
C ALA A 432 6.54 14.43 -25.36
N TYR A 433 7.66 13.96 -24.81
CA TYR A 433 9.03 14.31 -25.25
C TYR A 433 9.69 13.24 -26.14
N SER A 434 9.04 12.10 -26.40
CA SER A 434 9.62 11.01 -27.17
C SER A 434 9.81 11.33 -28.66
N ASN A 435 10.85 10.73 -29.26
CA ASN A 435 11.08 10.78 -30.70
C ASN A 435 9.87 10.23 -31.48
N LYS A 436 9.56 10.84 -32.64
CA LYS A 436 8.41 10.49 -33.51
C LYS A 436 8.29 8.99 -33.82
N SER A 437 9.41 8.29 -33.98
CA SER A 437 9.44 6.83 -34.22
C SER A 437 8.95 6.02 -33.02
N LEU A 438 9.43 6.35 -31.80
CA LEU A 438 9.02 5.69 -30.58
C LEU A 438 7.54 5.97 -30.28
N LYS A 439 7.10 7.22 -30.51
CA LYS A 439 5.70 7.61 -30.39
C LYS A 439 4.78 6.79 -31.29
N GLY A 440 5.17 6.54 -32.54
CA GLY A 440 4.40 5.71 -33.47
C GLY A 440 4.22 4.27 -32.96
N LYS A 441 5.28 3.67 -32.41
CA LYS A 441 5.20 2.32 -31.81
C LYS A 441 4.28 2.30 -30.58
N ILE A 442 4.41 3.30 -29.71
CA ILE A 442 3.56 3.45 -28.52
C ILE A 442 2.09 3.62 -28.92
N ASP A 443 1.79 4.47 -29.91
CA ASP A 443 0.43 4.69 -30.41
C ASP A 443 -0.20 3.41 -30.98
N ASP A 444 0.60 2.57 -31.66
CA ASP A 444 0.14 1.28 -32.18
C ASP A 444 -0.15 0.28 -31.05
N ASP A 445 0.73 0.18 -30.05
CA ASP A 445 0.53 -0.70 -28.88
C ASP A 445 -0.69 -0.26 -28.05
N ILE A 446 -0.88 1.06 -27.84
CA ILE A 446 -2.08 1.62 -27.19
C ILE A 446 -3.33 1.26 -28.00
N ARG A 447 -3.31 1.39 -29.32
CA ARG A 447 -4.47 1.09 -30.17
C ARG A 447 -4.88 -0.38 -30.07
N VAL A 448 -3.91 -1.29 -30.06
CA VAL A 448 -4.16 -2.73 -29.87
C VAL A 448 -4.78 -2.97 -28.49
N TRP A 449 -4.21 -2.38 -27.43
CA TRP A 449 -4.74 -2.52 -26.08
C TRP A 449 -6.16 -1.96 -25.94
N ILE A 450 -6.44 -0.75 -26.44
CA ILE A 450 -7.79 -0.15 -26.41
C ILE A 450 -8.80 -1.07 -27.09
N LYS A 451 -8.43 -1.67 -28.23
CA LYS A 451 -9.32 -2.61 -28.94
C LYS A 451 -9.63 -3.86 -28.10
N GLU A 452 -8.62 -4.46 -27.46
CA GLU A 452 -8.81 -5.61 -26.55
C GLU A 452 -9.65 -5.21 -25.33
N PHE A 453 -9.34 -4.07 -24.71
CA PHE A 453 -10.05 -3.49 -23.56
C PHE A 453 -11.53 -3.25 -23.86
N VAL A 454 -11.86 -2.55 -24.94
CA VAL A 454 -13.24 -2.25 -25.34
C VAL A 454 -14.00 -3.52 -25.66
N SER A 455 -13.37 -4.48 -26.33
CA SER A 455 -13.96 -5.79 -26.60
C SER A 455 -14.34 -6.50 -25.31
N PHE A 456 -13.42 -6.59 -24.35
CA PHE A 456 -13.66 -7.25 -23.07
C PHE A 456 -14.71 -6.52 -22.22
N HIS A 457 -14.62 -5.19 -22.14
CA HIS A 457 -15.59 -4.37 -21.43
C HIS A 457 -17.01 -4.57 -21.96
N ASN A 458 -17.20 -4.53 -23.28
CA ASN A 458 -18.50 -4.78 -23.90
C ASN A 458 -19.04 -6.18 -23.60
N GLN A 459 -18.19 -7.21 -23.53
CA GLN A 459 -18.61 -8.56 -23.16
C GLN A 459 -19.08 -8.63 -21.71
N LEU A 460 -18.36 -8.00 -20.78
CA LEU A 460 -18.76 -7.96 -19.38
C LEU A 460 -20.04 -7.14 -19.18
N THR A 461 -20.16 -5.96 -19.79
CA THR A 461 -21.39 -5.17 -19.72
C THR A 461 -22.60 -5.92 -20.27
N ARG A 462 -22.43 -6.67 -21.37
CA ARG A 462 -23.47 -7.58 -21.88
C ARG A 462 -23.83 -8.66 -20.87
N LEU A 463 -22.83 -9.27 -20.24
CA LEU A 463 -23.04 -10.30 -19.22
C LEU A 463 -23.80 -9.73 -18.00
N THR A 464 -23.41 -8.56 -17.49
CA THR A 464 -24.10 -7.85 -16.40
C THR A 464 -25.58 -7.61 -16.75
N ASN A 465 -25.84 -7.03 -17.92
CA ASN A 465 -27.19 -6.71 -18.37
C ASN A 465 -28.04 -7.97 -18.58
N THR A 466 -27.42 -9.06 -19.02
CA THR A 466 -28.10 -10.33 -19.28
C THR A 466 -28.50 -11.03 -17.98
N VAL A 467 -27.61 -11.11 -16.99
CA VAL A 467 -27.88 -11.79 -15.72
C VAL A 467 -28.85 -11.00 -14.84
N LEU A 468 -28.77 -9.67 -14.84
CA LEU A 468 -29.65 -8.81 -14.03
C LEU A 468 -31.14 -8.95 -14.42
N MET A 469 -31.44 -9.31 -15.67
CA MET A 469 -32.81 -9.31 -16.19
C MET A 469 -33.69 -10.49 -15.75
N LYS A 470 -33.22 -11.41 -14.89
CA LYS A 470 -34.00 -12.52 -14.27
C LYS A 470 -34.76 -13.48 -15.22
N TYR A 471 -34.83 -13.20 -16.53
CA TYR A 471 -35.36 -14.06 -17.60
C TYR A 471 -34.31 -15.10 -18.03
N VAL A 472 -33.72 -15.80 -17.05
CA VAL A 472 -32.52 -16.62 -17.19
C VAL A 472 -32.79 -18.03 -17.76
N GLU A 473 -34.03 -18.43 -18.00
CA GLU A 473 -34.30 -19.79 -18.49
C GLU A 473 -33.79 -20.08 -19.92
N THR A 474 -33.48 -19.07 -20.74
CA THR A 474 -33.10 -19.29 -22.16
C THR A 474 -31.66 -18.92 -22.53
N LEU A 475 -30.91 -18.26 -21.65
CA LEU A 475 -29.61 -17.70 -22.02
C LEU A 475 -28.46 -18.70 -21.85
N ARG A 476 -28.02 -19.22 -23.00
CA ARG A 476 -26.93 -20.17 -23.20
C ARG A 476 -25.53 -19.53 -23.11
N PHE A 477 -25.26 -18.56 -22.24
CA PHE A 477 -23.91 -18.00 -22.14
C PHE A 477 -23.02 -18.90 -21.28
N ASP A 478 -22.02 -19.55 -21.89
CA ASP A 478 -21.00 -20.31 -21.16
C ASP A 478 -19.72 -19.49 -21.10
N VAL A 479 -19.31 -19.11 -19.89
CA VAL A 479 -18.09 -18.35 -19.64
C VAL A 479 -16.84 -19.20 -19.95
N ASN A 480 -16.97 -20.53 -19.97
CA ASN A 480 -15.87 -21.44 -20.30
C ASN A 480 -15.38 -21.33 -21.75
N ASN A 481 -16.10 -20.64 -22.62
CA ASN A 481 -15.73 -20.54 -24.03
C ASN A 481 -14.72 -19.42 -24.34
N ILE A 482 -14.13 -18.81 -23.30
CA ILE A 482 -13.07 -17.83 -23.48
C ILE A 482 -11.77 -18.59 -23.67
N ASN A 483 -11.09 -18.31 -24.78
CA ASN A 483 -9.81 -18.88 -25.17
C ASN A 483 -8.72 -18.40 -24.19
N VAL A 484 -8.73 -18.92 -22.97
CA VAL A 484 -7.77 -18.61 -21.91
C VAL A 484 -6.43 -19.19 -22.34
N ASP A 485 -5.42 -18.33 -22.39
CA ASP A 485 -4.06 -18.75 -22.69
C ASP A 485 -3.52 -19.57 -21.51
N SER A 486 -3.19 -20.83 -21.72
CA SER A 486 -2.63 -21.69 -20.65
C SER A 486 -1.26 -21.21 -20.14
N SER A 487 -0.60 -20.30 -20.86
CA SER A 487 0.64 -19.66 -20.41
C SER A 487 0.41 -18.56 -19.37
N CYS A 488 -0.82 -18.08 -19.24
CA CYS A 488 -1.23 -17.00 -18.35
C CYS A 488 -1.70 -17.48 -16.98
N TYR A 489 -1.59 -16.60 -15.98
CA TYR A 489 -2.19 -16.83 -14.68
C TYR A 489 -3.71 -16.72 -14.73
N ARG A 490 -4.39 -17.70 -14.13
CA ARG A 490 -5.81 -17.62 -13.74
C ARG A 490 -5.92 -16.74 -12.49
N LEU A 491 -6.66 -15.65 -12.59
CA LEU A 491 -6.85 -14.62 -11.56
C LEU A 491 -8.17 -14.86 -10.82
N LEU A 492 -8.20 -15.88 -9.95
CA LEU A 492 -9.41 -16.29 -9.25
C LEU A 492 -9.68 -15.37 -8.04
N SER A 493 -10.94 -15.09 -7.74
CA SER A 493 -11.33 -14.35 -6.52
C SER A 493 -12.65 -14.88 -5.96
N ALA A 494 -12.94 -14.56 -4.70
CA ALA A 494 -14.20 -14.96 -4.07
C ALA A 494 -15.39 -14.22 -4.72
N PHE A 495 -16.59 -14.79 -4.59
CA PHE A 495 -17.85 -14.10 -4.88
C PHE A 495 -18.38 -13.51 -3.58
N GLU A 496 -19.00 -12.32 -3.59
CA GLU A 496 -19.56 -11.80 -2.34
C GLU A 496 -20.76 -12.66 -1.90
N PRO A 497 -20.78 -13.19 -0.66
CA PRO A 497 -21.86 -14.05 -0.23
C PRO A 497 -23.20 -13.28 -0.19
N GLY A 498 -24.32 -13.87 -0.61
CA GLY A 498 -25.64 -13.23 -0.43
C GLY A 498 -25.95 -12.06 -1.37
N ASN A 499 -25.09 -11.73 -2.33
CA ASN A 499 -25.45 -10.89 -3.46
C ASN A 499 -25.76 -11.80 -4.65
N SER A 500 -26.97 -12.39 -4.70
CA SER A 500 -27.35 -13.29 -5.81
C SER A 500 -27.38 -12.58 -7.18
N VAL A 501 -27.28 -11.25 -7.16
CA VAL A 501 -27.20 -10.37 -8.33
C VAL A 501 -25.75 -10.18 -8.80
N GLN A 502 -24.74 -10.46 -7.96
CA GLN A 502 -23.36 -10.21 -8.35
C GLN A 502 -22.90 -11.28 -9.33
N VAL A 503 -22.81 -10.86 -10.59
CA VAL A 503 -22.39 -11.70 -11.70
C VAL A 503 -20.91 -12.02 -11.58
N PHE A 504 -20.08 -11.06 -11.16
CA PHE A 504 -18.63 -11.20 -11.22
C PHE A 504 -17.99 -11.66 -9.92
N PRO A 505 -16.89 -12.43 -9.99
CA PRO A 505 -15.93 -12.54 -8.90
C PRO A 505 -15.50 -11.15 -8.42
N GLU A 506 -15.21 -11.01 -7.13
CA GLU A 506 -14.95 -9.73 -6.46
C GLU A 506 -13.89 -8.90 -7.17
N PHE A 507 -12.73 -9.50 -7.48
CA PHE A 507 -11.64 -8.77 -8.14
C PHE A 507 -12.01 -8.33 -9.57
N LEU A 508 -12.74 -9.17 -10.30
CA LEU A 508 -13.23 -8.80 -11.64
C LEU A 508 -14.26 -7.67 -11.56
N SER A 509 -15.12 -7.67 -10.54
CA SER A 509 -16.07 -6.58 -10.28
C SER A 509 -15.35 -5.25 -10.04
N VAL A 510 -14.25 -5.27 -9.29
CA VAL A 510 -13.41 -4.09 -9.04
C VAL A 510 -12.77 -3.58 -10.31
N LEU A 511 -12.14 -4.47 -11.09
CA LEU A 511 -11.54 -4.10 -12.37
C LEU A 511 -12.59 -3.57 -13.36
N HIS A 512 -13.80 -4.16 -13.38
CA HIS A 512 -14.90 -3.69 -14.22
C HIS A 512 -15.37 -2.28 -13.83
N LYS A 513 -15.50 -2.00 -12.53
CA LYS A 513 -15.83 -0.66 -12.02
C LYS A 513 -14.74 0.35 -12.37
N MET A 514 -13.47 -0.03 -12.28
CA MET A 514 -12.35 0.81 -12.72
C MET A 514 -12.38 1.05 -14.22
N ALA A 515 -12.68 0.03 -15.02
CA ALA A 515 -12.87 0.15 -16.46
C ALA A 515 -13.98 1.14 -16.81
N PHE A 516 -15.11 1.06 -16.10
CA PHE A 516 -16.24 1.98 -16.26
C PHE A 516 -15.86 3.41 -15.90
N ASN A 517 -15.18 3.61 -14.75
CA ASN A 517 -14.71 4.93 -14.34
C ASN A 517 -13.67 5.51 -15.32
N LEU A 518 -12.79 4.69 -15.88
CA LEU A 518 -11.81 5.10 -16.89
C LEU A 518 -12.51 5.48 -18.20
N TRP A 519 -13.59 4.77 -18.55
CA TRP A 519 -14.42 5.09 -19.70
C TRP A 519 -15.12 6.45 -19.56
N GLU A 520 -15.66 6.75 -18.37
CA GLU A 520 -16.28 8.05 -18.09
C GLU A 520 -15.26 9.18 -17.85
N SER A 521 -14.09 8.85 -17.30
CA SER A 521 -13.05 9.79 -16.88
C SER A 521 -11.71 9.44 -17.52
N SER A 522 -11.52 9.87 -18.77
CA SER A 522 -10.37 9.54 -19.62
C SER A 522 -9.00 10.04 -19.13
N LYS A 523 -8.90 10.67 -17.96
CA LYS A 523 -7.71 11.44 -17.54
C LYS A 523 -6.87 10.82 -16.43
N ASN A 524 -7.29 9.74 -15.77
CA ASN A 524 -6.56 9.21 -14.61
C ASN A 524 -5.72 7.98 -14.98
N LEU A 525 -4.47 8.24 -15.38
CA LEU A 525 -3.50 7.22 -15.83
C LEU A 525 -3.17 6.19 -14.75
N GLN A 526 -3.30 6.53 -13.46
CA GLN A 526 -3.03 5.57 -12.39
C GLN A 526 -3.92 4.32 -12.50
N PHE A 527 -5.15 4.46 -13.01
CA PHE A 527 -6.01 3.30 -13.26
C PHE A 527 -5.47 2.39 -14.35
N MET A 528 -4.75 2.93 -15.34
CA MET A 528 -4.19 2.14 -16.44
C MET A 528 -3.25 1.07 -15.91
N LYS A 529 -2.43 1.37 -14.89
CA LYS A 529 -1.48 0.40 -14.33
C LYS A 529 -2.15 -0.91 -13.97
N ASP A 530 -3.34 -0.90 -13.37
CA ASP A 530 -4.03 -2.13 -12.96
C ASP A 530 -4.96 -2.68 -14.06
N MET A 531 -5.28 -1.89 -15.10
CA MET A 531 -6.15 -2.34 -16.19
C MET A 531 -5.54 -3.42 -17.08
N HIS A 532 -4.25 -3.75 -16.96
CA HIS A 532 -3.68 -4.86 -17.74
C HIS A 532 -4.17 -6.24 -17.30
N PHE A 533 -4.60 -6.35 -16.04
CA PHE A 533 -5.30 -7.54 -15.57
C PHE A 533 -6.68 -7.66 -16.21
N TYR A 534 -7.29 -6.55 -16.63
CA TYR A 534 -8.59 -6.51 -17.30
C TYR A 534 -8.49 -6.92 -18.77
N SER A 535 -8.17 -8.20 -18.99
CA SER A 535 -8.00 -8.81 -20.31
C SER A 535 -8.66 -10.18 -20.38
N LEU A 536 -9.13 -10.55 -21.59
CA LEU A 536 -9.69 -11.88 -21.89
C LEU A 536 -8.65 -13.01 -21.81
N ARG A 537 -7.36 -12.68 -21.76
CA ARG A 537 -6.28 -13.68 -21.65
C ARG A 537 -6.23 -14.32 -20.26
N HIS A 538 -6.68 -13.59 -19.24
CA HIS A 538 -6.80 -14.09 -17.87
C HIS A 538 -8.12 -14.81 -17.68
N ALA A 539 -8.10 -15.94 -16.97
CA ALA A 539 -9.32 -16.56 -16.47
C ALA A 539 -9.68 -15.98 -15.09
N PHE A 540 -10.92 -15.55 -14.92
CA PHE A 540 -11.42 -15.05 -13.63
C PHE A 540 -12.29 -16.05 -12.87
N TYR A 541 -12.59 -17.19 -13.51
CA TYR A 541 -13.51 -18.20 -13.02
C TYR A 541 -12.78 -19.53 -12.88
N PRO A 542 -13.16 -20.38 -11.90
CA PRO A 542 -12.61 -21.72 -11.83
C PRO A 542 -12.98 -22.53 -13.08
N SER A 543 -12.11 -23.46 -13.45
CA SER A 543 -12.27 -24.41 -14.54
C SER A 543 -13.58 -25.18 -14.40
N GLY A 544 -14.41 -25.15 -15.45
CA GLY A 544 -15.73 -25.78 -15.45
C GLY A 544 -16.83 -24.96 -14.78
N PHE A 545 -16.56 -23.73 -14.35
CA PHE A 545 -17.59 -22.81 -13.86
C PHE A 545 -18.62 -22.50 -14.95
N SER A 546 -19.91 -22.60 -14.64
CA SER A 546 -20.98 -22.21 -15.57
C SER A 546 -22.18 -21.66 -14.82
N TYR A 547 -22.70 -20.51 -15.27
CA TYR A 547 -23.96 -19.96 -14.74
C TYR A 547 -25.17 -20.86 -15.01
N ARG A 548 -25.04 -21.86 -15.90
CA ARG A 548 -26.10 -22.84 -16.16
C ARG A 548 -26.25 -23.87 -15.05
N ASN A 549 -25.25 -23.99 -14.17
CA ASN A 549 -25.31 -24.95 -13.09
C ASN A 549 -26.25 -24.43 -12.00
N GLN A 550 -27.43 -25.04 -11.87
CA GLN A 550 -28.41 -24.68 -10.84
C GLN A 550 -27.89 -24.91 -9.41
N ASN A 551 -26.88 -25.77 -9.24
CA ASN A 551 -26.28 -26.10 -7.94
C ASN A 551 -25.10 -25.18 -7.59
N LEU A 552 -25.02 -23.99 -8.19
CA LEU A 552 -23.95 -23.03 -7.94
C LEU A 552 -24.14 -22.33 -6.59
N THR A 553 -23.76 -23.00 -5.50
CA THR A 553 -23.68 -22.37 -4.18
C THR A 553 -22.31 -21.74 -3.97
N TYR A 554 -22.23 -20.71 -3.11
CA TYR A 554 -20.96 -20.09 -2.72
C TYR A 554 -19.92 -21.12 -2.24
N SER A 555 -20.37 -22.12 -1.47
CA SER A 555 -19.50 -23.20 -0.97
C SER A 555 -18.91 -24.06 -2.10
N VAL A 556 -19.69 -24.35 -3.13
CA VAL A 556 -19.25 -25.14 -4.30
C VAL A 556 -18.22 -24.36 -5.10
N VAL A 557 -18.46 -23.07 -5.37
CA VAL A 557 -17.52 -22.23 -6.12
C VAL A 557 -16.23 -22.02 -5.35
N ARG A 558 -16.32 -21.74 -4.04
CA ARG A 558 -15.14 -21.62 -3.16
C ARG A 558 -14.32 -22.92 -3.13
N GLY A 559 -14.99 -24.08 -3.07
CA GLY A 559 -14.31 -25.37 -3.13
C GLY A 559 -13.63 -25.64 -4.48
N SER A 560 -14.21 -25.20 -5.59
CA SER A 560 -13.56 -25.29 -6.91
C SER A 560 -12.34 -24.37 -7.02
N ILE A 561 -12.43 -23.14 -6.50
CA ILE A 561 -11.29 -22.22 -6.42
C ILE A 561 -10.15 -22.85 -5.59
N GLU A 562 -10.48 -23.38 -4.40
CA GLU A 562 -9.51 -24.07 -3.54
C GLU A 562 -8.84 -25.25 -4.26
N ARG A 563 -9.61 -26.07 -4.97
CA ARG A 563 -9.08 -27.20 -5.75
C ARG A 563 -8.07 -26.75 -6.80
N GLU A 564 -8.34 -25.66 -7.51
CA GLU A 564 -7.41 -25.12 -8.53
C GLU A 564 -6.17 -24.46 -7.93
N ILE A 565 -6.29 -23.81 -6.77
CA ILE A 565 -5.13 -23.26 -6.07
C ILE A 565 -4.23 -24.40 -5.62
N VAL A 566 -4.79 -25.42 -4.98
CA VAL A 566 -4.07 -26.59 -4.44
C VAL A 566 -3.45 -27.46 -5.54
N GLN A 567 -3.89 -27.35 -6.79
CA GLN A 567 -3.22 -28.00 -7.93
C GLN A 567 -1.84 -27.38 -8.26
N CYS A 568 -1.51 -26.21 -7.69
CA CYS A 568 -0.26 -25.49 -7.92
C CYS A 568 0.08 -25.27 -9.42
N GLY A 569 -0.94 -25.13 -10.26
CA GLY A 569 -0.79 -24.61 -11.63
C GLY A 569 -0.67 -23.08 -11.63
N LYS A 570 -0.57 -22.46 -12.81
CA LYS A 570 -0.57 -20.99 -12.98
C LYS A 570 -1.91 -20.36 -12.57
N THR A 571 -2.17 -20.37 -11.27
CA THR A 571 -3.40 -19.90 -10.64
C THR A 571 -3.02 -19.07 -9.42
N VAL A 572 -3.62 -17.90 -9.32
CA VAL A 572 -3.52 -17.06 -8.14
C VAL A 572 -4.91 -16.81 -7.59
N PHE A 573 -5.00 -16.79 -6.27
CA PHE A 573 -6.19 -16.35 -5.55
C PHE A 573 -6.00 -14.91 -5.11
N ILE A 574 -6.80 -14.01 -5.67
CA ILE A 574 -6.79 -12.58 -5.39
C ILE A 574 -7.96 -12.24 -4.49
N GLY A 575 -7.69 -11.43 -3.47
CA GLY A 575 -8.67 -11.00 -2.50
C GLY A 575 -8.10 -9.88 -1.65
N LYS A 576 -8.92 -9.37 -0.74
CA LYS A 576 -8.48 -8.33 0.22
C LYS A 576 -7.35 -8.88 1.08
N SER A 577 -6.36 -8.05 1.41
CA SER A 577 -5.19 -8.42 2.20
C SER A 577 -5.55 -9.10 3.53
N SER A 578 -6.60 -8.60 4.20
CA SER A 578 -7.15 -9.18 5.43
C SER A 578 -7.73 -10.59 5.24
N GLU A 579 -8.33 -10.86 4.07
CA GLU A 579 -8.92 -12.15 3.70
C GLU A 579 -7.86 -13.14 3.24
N ILE A 580 -6.93 -12.68 2.42
CA ILE A 580 -5.83 -13.49 1.90
C ILE A 580 -4.93 -14.00 3.02
N GLY A 581 -4.63 -13.18 4.03
CA GLY A 581 -3.85 -13.65 5.18
C GLY A 581 -4.52 -14.83 5.91
N LEU A 582 -5.85 -14.83 6.00
CA LEU A 582 -6.63 -15.89 6.65
C LEU A 582 -6.82 -17.11 5.74
N GLU A 583 -6.93 -16.89 4.44
CA GLU A 583 -6.94 -17.98 3.46
C GLU A 583 -5.58 -18.70 3.46
N ASN A 584 -4.47 -17.96 3.52
CA ASN A 584 -3.13 -18.54 3.68
C ASN A 584 -3.02 -19.35 4.98
N GLU A 585 -3.42 -18.79 6.13
CA GLU A 585 -3.44 -19.51 7.42
C GLU A 585 -4.24 -20.82 7.33
N PHE A 586 -5.39 -20.79 6.65
CA PHE A 586 -6.22 -21.97 6.43
C PHE A 586 -5.53 -23.00 5.51
N LEU A 587 -5.03 -22.58 4.35
CA LEU A 587 -4.43 -23.46 3.35
C LEU A 587 -3.12 -24.08 3.87
N SER A 588 -2.22 -23.29 4.46
CA SER A 588 -0.97 -23.83 5.05
C SER A 588 -1.24 -24.84 6.17
N ARG A 589 -2.33 -24.68 6.93
CA ARG A 589 -2.71 -25.64 7.99
C ARG A 589 -3.33 -26.92 7.43
N ARG A 590 -4.09 -26.83 6.32
CA ARG A 590 -4.81 -27.98 5.74
C ARG A 590 -3.98 -28.76 4.71
N TYR A 591 -3.01 -28.11 4.09
CA TYR A 591 -2.13 -28.65 3.06
C TYR A 591 -0.67 -28.44 3.47
N PRO A 592 -0.17 -29.13 4.51
CA PRO A 592 1.16 -28.88 5.09
C PRO A 592 2.31 -29.15 4.13
N ASP A 593 2.10 -30.05 3.15
CA ASP A 593 3.11 -30.42 2.14
C ASP A 593 3.19 -29.40 0.99
N MET A 594 2.33 -28.38 1.02
CA MET A 594 2.29 -27.33 0.00
C MET A 594 2.78 -26.02 0.59
N LYS A 595 3.72 -25.40 -0.11
CA LYS A 595 4.17 -24.06 0.21
C LYS A 595 3.33 -23.04 -0.55
N PHE A 596 2.64 -22.19 0.19
CA PHE A 596 1.89 -21.07 -0.37
C PHE A 596 2.70 -19.79 -0.23
N PHE A 597 2.66 -18.97 -1.26
CA PHE A 597 3.38 -17.72 -1.40
C PHE A 597 2.39 -16.58 -1.48
N LEU A 598 2.59 -15.60 -0.61
CA LEU A 598 1.79 -14.40 -0.51
C LEU A 598 2.49 -13.26 -1.27
N SER A 599 1.73 -12.47 -2.02
CA SER A 599 2.28 -11.27 -2.67
C SER A 599 2.81 -10.26 -1.64
N THR A 600 3.99 -9.71 -1.91
CA THR A 600 4.61 -8.69 -1.05
C THR A 600 3.88 -7.34 -1.17
N GLU A 601 3.29 -7.09 -2.33
CA GLU A 601 2.56 -5.87 -2.64
C GLU A 601 1.04 -6.09 -2.67
N ALA A 602 0.30 -5.06 -2.29
CA ALA A 602 -1.14 -4.96 -2.48
C ALA A 602 -1.44 -3.88 -3.52
N ILE A 603 -2.27 -4.19 -4.53
CA ILE A 603 -2.78 -3.18 -5.46
C ILE A 603 -4.04 -2.55 -4.91
N GLN A 604 -4.35 -1.33 -5.35
CA GLN A 604 -5.56 -0.62 -4.94
C GLN A 604 -5.69 -0.53 -3.42
N SER A 605 -4.62 -0.11 -2.74
CA SER A 605 -4.66 0.09 -1.29
C SER A 605 -5.58 1.26 -0.94
N TYR A 606 -6.55 1.02 -0.07
CA TYR A 606 -7.52 1.98 0.42
C TYR A 606 -7.67 1.91 1.94
N PRO A 607 -8.05 3.03 2.59
CA PRO A 607 -8.43 2.99 4.00
C PRO A 607 -9.70 2.13 4.19
N SER A 608 -9.70 1.34 5.26
CA SER A 608 -10.85 0.55 5.73
C SER A 608 -11.17 0.88 7.19
N GLY A 609 -12.41 0.62 7.60
CA GLY A 609 -12.85 0.78 8.99
C GLY A 609 -14.34 1.09 9.09
N ILE A 610 -14.70 2.02 9.99
CA ILE A 610 -16.08 2.45 10.23
C ILE A 610 -16.29 3.86 9.67
N SER A 611 -17.38 4.07 8.92
CA SER A 611 -17.76 5.40 8.44
C SER A 611 -19.01 5.89 9.15
N PHE A 612 -19.01 7.18 9.47
CA PHE A 612 -20.12 7.89 10.08
C PHE A 612 -20.51 9.01 9.13
N GLN A 613 -21.76 9.00 8.67
CA GLN A 613 -22.32 10.16 7.99
C GLN A 613 -23.01 11.02 9.03
N TYR A 614 -22.70 12.30 8.99
CA TYR A 614 -23.16 13.28 9.96
C TYR A 614 -22.69 12.90 11.36
N ALA A 615 -21.37 12.83 11.54
CA ALA A 615 -20.77 12.33 12.78
C ALA A 615 -20.68 13.41 13.89
N TRP A 616 -20.30 14.63 13.49
CA TRP A 616 -20.23 15.83 14.35
C TRP A 616 -19.58 15.58 15.72
N LYS A 617 -20.10 16.23 16.77
CA LYS A 617 -19.68 16.08 18.17
C LYS A 617 -20.32 14.86 18.86
N SER A 618 -20.86 13.89 18.13
CA SER A 618 -21.59 12.77 18.73
C SER A 618 -20.74 11.99 19.71
N ARG A 619 -21.36 11.56 20.81
CA ARG A 619 -20.70 10.72 21.83
C ARG A 619 -20.39 9.33 21.27
N VAL A 620 -21.25 8.84 20.37
CA VAL A 620 -21.07 7.55 19.69
C VAL A 620 -19.75 7.53 18.92
N VAL A 621 -19.51 8.52 18.06
CA VAL A 621 -18.28 8.62 17.25
C VAL A 621 -17.04 8.69 18.14
N LYS A 622 -17.08 9.50 19.21
CA LYS A 622 -15.99 9.59 20.19
C LYS A 622 -15.73 8.26 20.89
N SER A 623 -16.76 7.50 21.22
CA SER A 623 -16.63 6.18 21.84
C SER A 623 -16.01 5.18 20.86
N PHE A 624 -16.52 5.09 19.62
CA PHE A 624 -15.90 4.27 18.58
C PHE A 624 -14.45 4.64 18.32
N LYS A 625 -14.10 5.93 18.37
CA LYS A 625 -12.72 6.38 18.26
C LYS A 625 -11.86 5.81 19.38
N ARG A 626 -12.31 5.87 20.64
CA ARG A 626 -11.60 5.26 21.78
C ARG A 626 -11.48 3.74 21.64
N VAL A 627 -12.55 3.07 21.22
CA VAL A 627 -12.56 1.61 21.01
C VAL A 627 -11.60 1.22 19.88
N ALA A 628 -11.55 1.99 18.80
CA ALA A 628 -10.59 1.79 17.71
C ALA A 628 -9.14 2.05 18.18
N GLU A 629 -8.90 3.18 18.86
CA GLU A 629 -7.58 3.55 19.42
C GLU A 629 -7.06 2.52 20.44
N SER A 630 -7.95 1.83 21.15
CA SER A 630 -7.60 0.74 22.07
C SER A 630 -7.26 -0.59 21.38
N GLY A 631 -7.52 -0.72 20.08
CA GLY A 631 -7.31 -1.96 19.30
C GLY A 631 -8.42 -3.01 19.44
N ILE A 632 -9.46 -2.76 20.26
CA ILE A 632 -10.59 -3.68 20.44
C ILE A 632 -11.35 -3.88 19.12
N LEU A 633 -11.56 -2.82 18.35
CA LEU A 633 -12.28 -2.90 17.08
C LEU A 633 -11.53 -3.79 16.07
N THR A 634 -10.23 -3.58 15.88
CA THR A 634 -9.39 -4.39 15.00
C THR A 634 -9.33 -5.85 15.46
N TYR A 635 -9.33 -6.11 16.77
CA TYR A 635 -9.40 -7.46 17.32
C TYR A 635 -10.71 -8.16 16.96
N VAL A 636 -11.84 -7.46 17.15
CA VAL A 636 -13.17 -7.98 16.81
C VAL A 636 -13.30 -8.28 15.32
N GLU A 637 -12.83 -7.37 14.45
CA GLU A 637 -12.79 -7.57 13.00
C GLU A 637 -11.98 -8.82 12.64
N LYS A 638 -10.77 -8.98 13.20
CA LYS A 638 -9.93 -10.15 12.93
C LYS A 638 -10.56 -11.46 13.43
N GLN A 639 -11.23 -11.43 14.57
CA GLN A 639 -11.91 -12.60 15.14
C GLN A 639 -13.10 -13.02 14.29
N GLU A 640 -13.93 -12.08 13.85
CA GLU A 640 -15.05 -12.33 12.93
C GLU A 640 -14.55 -12.99 11.63
N MET A 641 -13.45 -12.49 11.09
CA MET A 641 -12.87 -13.02 9.87
C MET A 641 -12.29 -14.43 10.05
N ARG A 642 -11.64 -14.72 11.19
CA ARG A 642 -11.18 -16.09 11.54
C ARG A 642 -12.33 -17.08 11.64
N ASN A 643 -13.47 -16.65 12.20
CA ASN A 643 -14.65 -17.50 12.35
C ASN A 643 -15.20 -18.01 11.00
N LYS A 644 -14.95 -17.30 9.88
CA LYS A 644 -15.34 -17.76 8.52
C LYS A 644 -14.67 -19.08 8.11
N ASN A 645 -13.50 -19.41 8.67
CA ASN A 645 -12.71 -20.59 8.28
C ASN A 645 -12.76 -21.73 9.32
N VAL A 646 -13.32 -21.51 10.51
CA VAL A 646 -13.33 -22.52 11.61
C VAL A 646 -14.06 -23.80 11.20
N ASN A 647 -15.23 -23.66 10.57
CA ASN A 647 -16.06 -24.80 10.17
C ASN A 647 -15.86 -25.21 8.70
N ARG A 648 -14.84 -24.68 8.02
CA ARG A 648 -14.60 -25.01 6.62
C ARG A 648 -13.87 -26.35 6.50
N THR A 649 -14.45 -27.25 5.71
CA THR A 649 -13.82 -28.50 5.27
C THR A 649 -12.91 -28.24 4.07
N PRO A 650 -11.71 -28.84 3.99
CA PRO A 650 -10.85 -28.72 2.82
C PRO A 650 -11.55 -29.30 1.58
N ALA A 651 -11.38 -28.65 0.43
CA ALA A 651 -12.00 -29.07 -0.83
C ALA A 651 -11.30 -30.27 -1.49
N VAL A 652 -10.04 -30.52 -1.14
CA VAL A 652 -9.23 -31.64 -1.60
C VAL A 652 -8.74 -32.40 -0.37
N LEU A 653 -9.00 -33.71 -0.34
CA LEU A 653 -8.38 -34.59 0.64
C LEU A 653 -7.03 -35.00 0.08
N MET A 654 -5.94 -34.45 0.62
CA MET A 654 -4.60 -34.94 0.34
C MET A 654 -4.47 -36.33 0.96
N GLU A 655 -4.15 -37.32 0.14
CA GLU A 655 -3.62 -38.57 0.65
C GLU A 655 -2.30 -38.24 1.34
N LYS A 656 -2.21 -38.54 2.65
CA LYS A 656 -0.99 -38.26 3.41
C LYS A 656 0.16 -39.01 2.75
N VAL A 657 1.03 -38.29 2.06
CA VAL A 657 2.28 -38.84 1.59
C VAL A 657 3.07 -39.18 2.84
N GLU A 658 3.47 -40.45 3.00
CA GLU A 658 4.28 -40.86 4.15
C GLU A 658 5.52 -39.97 4.22
N ASP A 659 5.66 -39.24 5.32
CA ASP A 659 6.68 -38.21 5.55
C ASP A 659 8.09 -38.78 5.32
N LEU A 660 8.61 -38.62 4.11
CA LEU A 660 10.06 -38.73 3.86
C LEU A 660 10.69 -37.47 4.46
N LYS A 661 10.88 -37.48 5.78
CA LYS A 661 11.69 -36.48 6.49
C LYS A 661 13.02 -36.34 5.75
N PRO A 662 13.30 -35.20 5.10
CA PRO A 662 14.60 -34.99 4.48
C PRO A 662 15.60 -34.93 5.62
N SER A 663 16.37 -35.99 5.81
CA SER A 663 17.45 -36.03 6.79
C SER A 663 18.48 -34.98 6.38
N ASN A 664 18.57 -33.90 7.18
CA ASN A 664 19.59 -32.85 7.18
C ASN A 664 20.68 -33.05 6.13
N ILE A 665 20.51 -32.39 4.97
CA ILE A 665 21.59 -32.23 3.99
C ILE A 665 22.71 -31.49 4.73
N ALA A 666 23.76 -32.21 5.09
CA ALA A 666 24.87 -31.72 5.87
C ALA A 666 25.52 -30.52 5.16
N THR A 667 25.27 -29.32 5.65
CA THR A 667 25.89 -28.10 5.15
C THR A 667 27.37 -28.14 5.51
N LEU A 668 28.22 -28.48 4.52
CA LEU A 668 29.67 -28.63 4.65
C LEU A 668 30.42 -27.28 4.83
N ARG A 669 29.79 -26.31 5.51
CA ARG A 669 30.17 -24.89 5.56
C ARG A 669 31.54 -24.64 6.22
N GLY A 670 32.11 -25.62 6.93
CA GLY A 670 33.40 -25.51 7.63
C GLY A 670 34.54 -26.41 7.12
N ALA A 671 34.28 -27.39 6.24
CA ALA A 671 35.29 -28.40 5.91
C ALA A 671 36.30 -27.93 4.84
N TRP A 672 35.88 -27.07 3.91
CA TRP A 672 36.73 -26.60 2.80
C TRP A 672 37.92 -25.74 3.23
N PRO A 673 37.78 -24.76 4.14
CA PRO A 673 38.92 -24.00 4.66
C PRO A 673 40.00 -24.90 5.28
N SER A 674 39.61 -26.00 5.93
CA SER A 674 40.54 -26.96 6.52
C SER A 674 41.43 -27.64 5.46
N VAL A 675 40.88 -27.92 4.27
CA VAL A 675 41.66 -28.51 3.16
C VAL A 675 42.74 -27.53 2.68
N PHE A 676 42.40 -26.24 2.53
CA PHE A 676 43.38 -25.20 2.15
C PHE A 676 44.45 -24.97 3.22
N ILE A 677 44.06 -25.00 4.50
CA ILE A 677 45.01 -24.88 5.62
C ILE A 677 45.98 -26.07 5.63
N LEU A 678 45.49 -27.29 5.44
CA LEU A 678 46.33 -28.49 5.38
C LEU A 678 47.28 -28.46 4.17
N ALA A 679 46.77 -28.14 2.98
CA ALA A 679 47.59 -28.05 1.77
C ALA A 679 48.63 -26.93 1.87
N GLY A 680 48.24 -25.75 2.36
CA GLY A 680 49.14 -24.64 2.62
C GLY A 680 50.25 -25.04 3.61
N SER A 681 49.90 -25.73 4.69
CA SER A 681 50.86 -26.23 5.69
C SER A 681 51.85 -27.23 5.10
N LEU A 682 51.38 -28.15 4.25
CA LEU A 682 52.22 -29.13 3.56
C LEU A 682 53.18 -28.48 2.54
N ILE A 683 52.71 -27.47 1.80
CA ILE A 683 53.56 -26.68 0.90
C ILE A 683 54.63 -25.93 1.71
N ILE A 684 54.25 -25.30 2.83
CA ILE A 684 55.20 -24.63 3.73
C ILE A 684 56.26 -25.62 4.24
N LEU A 685 55.86 -26.84 4.63
CA LEU A 685 56.78 -27.90 5.06
C LEU A 685 57.72 -28.41 3.95
N SER A 686 57.32 -28.34 2.68
CA SER A 686 58.19 -28.72 1.56
C SER A 686 59.34 -27.73 1.32
N PHE A 687 59.21 -26.46 1.74
CA PHE A 687 60.26 -25.45 1.57
C PHE A 687 61.54 -25.77 2.35
N PRO A 688 61.50 -26.10 3.67
CA PRO A 688 62.68 -26.55 4.40
C PRO A 688 63.36 -27.78 3.79
N VAL A 689 62.57 -28.78 3.37
CA VAL A 689 63.07 -29.99 2.70
C VAL A 689 63.81 -29.62 1.42
N PHE A 690 63.26 -28.68 0.65
CA PHE A 690 63.91 -28.14 -0.53
C PHE A 690 65.23 -27.43 -0.22
N ILE A 691 65.22 -26.52 0.77
CA ILE A 691 66.41 -25.76 1.19
C ILE A 691 67.51 -26.73 1.61
N PHE A 692 67.16 -27.79 2.34
CA PHE A 692 68.10 -28.80 2.77
C PHE A 692 68.63 -29.63 1.60
N ALA A 693 67.76 -30.15 0.73
CA ALA A 693 68.14 -30.95 -0.43
C ALA A 693 69.03 -30.18 -1.41
N ASN A 694 68.77 -28.88 -1.58
CA ASN A 694 69.49 -28.02 -2.51
C ASN A 694 70.48 -27.07 -1.80
N ARG A 695 70.89 -27.38 -0.56
CA ARG A 695 71.72 -26.50 0.29
C ARG A 695 72.96 -25.95 -0.40
N ARG A 696 73.58 -26.71 -1.31
CA ARG A 696 74.75 -26.28 -2.07
C ARG A 696 74.41 -25.16 -3.07
N GLN A 697 73.32 -25.30 -3.82
CA GLN A 697 72.88 -24.32 -4.81
C GLN A 697 72.20 -23.12 -4.14
N VAL A 698 71.38 -23.37 -3.12
CA VAL A 698 70.80 -22.31 -2.28
C VAL A 698 71.90 -21.52 -1.59
N GLY A 699 72.97 -22.16 -1.11
CA GLY A 699 74.15 -21.47 -0.57
C GLY A 699 74.83 -20.56 -1.59
N VAL A 700 74.97 -21.00 -2.85
CA VAL A 700 75.49 -20.16 -3.95
C VAL A 700 74.55 -18.99 -4.23
N LEU A 701 73.24 -19.23 -4.23
CA LEU A 701 72.24 -18.18 -4.43
C LEU A 701 72.24 -17.16 -3.29
N ILE A 702 72.29 -17.61 -2.03
CA ILE A 702 72.39 -16.74 -0.86
C ILE A 702 73.71 -15.98 -0.90
N ALA A 703 74.82 -16.60 -1.30
CA ALA A 703 76.09 -15.91 -1.49
C ALA A 703 76.02 -14.87 -2.63
N PHE A 704 75.34 -15.18 -3.73
CA PHE A 704 75.10 -14.24 -4.84
C PHE A 704 74.19 -13.08 -4.44
N MET A 705 73.08 -13.36 -3.75
CA MET A 705 72.16 -12.39 -3.19
C MET A 705 72.87 -11.52 -2.15
N ARG A 706 73.66 -12.12 -1.25
CA ARG A 706 74.47 -11.40 -0.27
C ARG A 706 75.52 -10.54 -0.97
N LYS A 707 76.15 -11.01 -2.04
CA LYS A 707 77.09 -10.24 -2.86
C LYS A 707 76.39 -9.11 -3.62
N SER A 708 75.18 -9.33 -4.12
CA SER A 708 74.37 -8.33 -4.82
C SER A 708 73.83 -7.26 -3.86
N LEU A 709 73.30 -7.66 -2.70
CA LEU A 709 72.88 -6.79 -1.60
C LEU A 709 74.07 -6.01 -1.05
N LEU A 710 75.20 -6.66 -0.77
CA LEU A 710 76.43 -5.97 -0.40
C LEU A 710 76.85 -5.02 -1.51
N SER A 711 76.93 -5.43 -2.78
CA SER A 711 77.32 -4.51 -3.87
C SER A 711 76.35 -3.34 -4.08
N SER A 712 75.07 -3.51 -3.72
CA SER A 712 74.03 -2.49 -3.89
C SER A 712 73.88 -1.58 -2.67
N CYS A 713 74.30 -2.02 -1.48
CA CYS A 713 74.24 -1.26 -0.22
C CYS A 713 75.60 -0.72 0.24
N LEU A 714 76.72 -1.36 -0.11
CA LEU A 714 78.07 -0.92 0.26
C LEU A 714 78.43 0.48 -0.30
N PRO A 715 77.99 0.89 -1.52
CA PRO A 715 78.21 2.25 -2.00
C PRO A 715 77.46 3.31 -1.18
N ALA A 716 76.27 2.97 -0.64
CA ALA A 716 75.47 3.89 0.17
C ALA A 716 75.99 4.02 1.62
N LEU A 717 76.65 2.98 2.14
CA LEU A 717 77.28 3.01 3.47
C LEU A 717 78.68 3.63 3.47
N LEU A 718 79.42 3.59 2.35
CA LEU A 718 80.78 4.16 2.28
C LEU A 718 80.84 5.66 1.95
N THR A 719 79.72 6.30 1.59
CA THR A 719 79.66 7.76 1.33
C THR A 719 79.22 8.61 2.54
N ARG A 720 78.88 8.00 3.69
CA ARG A 720 78.49 8.74 4.89
C ARG A 720 79.49 8.51 6.03
N ARG A 721 80.53 9.33 6.07
CA ARG A 721 81.36 9.57 7.26
C ARG A 721 80.91 10.89 7.87
N VAL A 722 80.52 10.85 9.15
CA VAL A 722 80.18 11.97 10.04
C VAL A 722 78.73 12.49 9.95
N MET A 723 77.81 11.92 10.74
CA MET A 723 77.07 12.59 11.84
C MET A 723 76.06 11.61 12.48
N SER A 724 75.62 11.97 13.68
CA SER A 724 75.02 11.18 14.77
C SER A 724 73.57 10.67 14.56
N ASP A 725 73.23 9.67 15.39
CA ASP A 725 71.92 9.05 15.71
C ASP A 725 71.33 7.95 14.79
N PRO A 726 71.32 6.67 15.23
CA PRO A 726 70.85 5.55 14.42
C PRO A 726 69.53 4.97 14.96
N PHE A 727 68.36 5.53 14.66
CA PHE A 727 67.12 4.72 14.74
C PHE A 727 65.94 5.16 13.86
N GLU A 728 65.92 6.36 13.25
CA GLU A 728 64.82 6.78 12.35
C GLU A 728 65.11 6.68 10.83
N GLU A 729 66.36 6.49 10.41
CA GLU A 729 66.72 6.63 8.98
C GLU A 729 66.55 5.34 8.12
N TYR A 730 66.31 4.18 8.74
CA TYR A 730 66.24 2.91 7.99
C TYR A 730 64.95 2.76 7.16
N TRP A 731 63.87 3.45 7.53
CA TRP A 731 62.57 3.38 6.82
C TRP A 731 62.46 4.34 5.64
N SER A 732 63.22 5.44 5.66
CA SER A 732 63.21 6.44 4.58
C SER A 732 63.89 5.91 3.30
N CYS A 733 65.01 5.18 3.43
CA CYS A 733 65.77 4.71 2.27
C CYS A 733 65.07 3.58 1.47
N PHE A 734 64.16 2.82 2.10
CA PHE A 734 63.37 1.79 1.40
C PHE A 734 62.13 2.39 0.70
N SER A 735 61.52 3.41 1.31
CA SER A 735 60.38 4.17 0.76
C SER A 735 60.74 4.93 -0.53
N GLU A 736 61.91 5.55 -0.59
CA GLU A 736 62.28 6.43 -1.71
C GLU A 736 62.65 5.67 -3.00
N LYS A 737 63.08 4.40 -2.90
CA LYS A 737 63.38 3.55 -4.07
C LYS A 737 62.11 2.95 -4.70
N ILE A 738 61.05 2.74 -3.91
CA ILE A 738 59.73 2.33 -4.41
C ILE A 738 59.04 3.51 -5.11
N ARG A 739 59.24 4.75 -4.62
CA ARG A 739 58.68 5.96 -5.25
C ARG A 739 59.32 6.25 -6.63
N ARG A 740 60.62 5.99 -6.83
CA ARG A 740 61.30 6.17 -8.14
C ARG A 740 60.96 5.15 -9.23
N CYS A 741 60.28 4.05 -8.91
CA CYS A 741 59.76 3.14 -9.95
C CYS A 741 58.35 3.52 -10.45
N LYS A 742 57.70 4.50 -9.81
CA LYS A 742 56.33 4.94 -10.17
C LYS A 742 56.28 6.14 -11.12
N ASP A 743 57.38 6.87 -11.30
CA ASP A 743 57.45 8.12 -12.08
C ASP A 743 58.10 7.99 -13.48
N LYS A 744 58.14 6.77 -14.08
CA LYS A 744 58.70 6.56 -15.43
C LYS A 744 57.72 6.09 -16.50
N THR A 745 56.43 6.39 -16.34
CA THR A 745 55.41 6.18 -17.38
C THR A 745 54.49 7.39 -17.50
N THR A 746 55.01 8.50 -18.04
CA THR A 746 54.20 9.57 -18.65
C THR A 746 55.11 10.47 -19.47
N HIS A 747 55.02 10.36 -20.81
CA HIS A 747 55.25 11.36 -21.86
C HIS A 747 55.23 10.55 -23.17
N GLY A 748 54.23 10.64 -24.05
CA GLY A 748 53.71 11.85 -24.67
C GLY A 748 54.31 11.94 -26.08
N VAL A 749 53.77 11.18 -27.03
CA VAL A 749 54.24 11.18 -28.43
C VAL A 749 53.18 11.78 -29.35
N LEU A 750 53.57 12.93 -29.91
CA LEU A 750 52.89 13.71 -30.94
C LEU A 750 52.71 12.90 -32.23
N ILE A 751 51.53 13.02 -32.85
CA ILE A 751 51.21 12.50 -34.18
C ILE A 751 51.50 13.62 -35.22
N ARG A 752 52.31 13.31 -36.25
CA ARG A 752 52.23 13.93 -37.57
C ARG A 752 52.27 12.85 -38.67
N PRO A 753 51.52 13.01 -39.78
CA PRO A 753 51.30 11.97 -40.76
C PRO A 753 52.26 12.07 -41.95
N LEU A 754 52.62 10.94 -42.56
CA LEU A 754 53.21 10.89 -43.89
C LEU A 754 52.68 9.68 -44.67
N GLN A 755 52.38 9.96 -45.94
CA GLN A 755 51.78 9.12 -46.98
C GLN A 755 52.74 8.03 -47.47
N GLY A 756 52.19 6.92 -48.04
CA GLY A 756 52.96 6.07 -48.97
C GLY A 756 52.56 4.58 -49.12
N ILE A 757 51.54 4.30 -49.95
CA ILE A 757 51.60 3.45 -51.17
C ILE A 757 51.94 1.92 -51.06
N TYR A 758 50.87 1.11 -51.23
CA TYR A 758 50.68 -0.19 -51.96
C TYR A 758 51.32 -1.53 -51.49
N PRO A 759 50.82 -2.72 -51.95
CA PRO A 759 49.60 -3.39 -51.45
C PRO A 759 49.82 -4.91 -51.21
N LEU A 760 48.92 -5.61 -50.50
CA LEU A 760 48.59 -7.01 -50.84
C LEU A 760 47.35 -7.53 -50.10
N GLN A 761 46.53 -8.22 -50.88
CA GLN A 761 45.20 -8.80 -50.64
C GLN A 761 45.08 -9.64 -49.36
N ILE A 762 44.05 -9.38 -48.53
CA ILE A 762 43.35 -10.43 -47.77
C ILE A 762 41.84 -10.17 -47.74
N ILE A 763 41.15 -11.25 -48.10
CA ILE A 763 39.75 -11.67 -47.99
C ILE A 763 38.99 -11.11 -46.77
N THR A 764 37.78 -10.59 -47.01
CA THR A 764 36.75 -10.29 -46.00
C THR A 764 36.08 -11.57 -45.48
N PRO A 765 35.67 -11.62 -44.19
CA PRO A 765 34.24 -11.44 -43.94
C PRO A 765 33.85 -10.76 -42.60
N ARG A 766 32.68 -10.11 -42.67
CA ARG A 766 31.64 -9.91 -41.63
C ARG A 766 32.03 -9.39 -40.25
N ILE A 767 31.72 -8.11 -40.06
CA ILE A 767 31.53 -7.42 -38.78
C ILE A 767 30.18 -7.86 -38.17
N ILE A 768 30.23 -8.45 -36.98
CA ILE A 768 29.11 -8.46 -36.01
C ILE A 768 29.48 -7.41 -34.97
N SER A 769 28.63 -6.39 -34.85
CA SER A 769 28.71 -5.32 -33.87
C SER A 769 28.37 -5.82 -32.47
N ILE A 770 29.25 -5.54 -31.52
CA ILE A 770 29.06 -5.63 -30.06
C ILE A 770 28.20 -4.44 -29.60
N PRO A 771 27.27 -4.58 -28.64
CA PRO A 771 26.65 -3.44 -27.98
C PRO A 771 27.48 -2.97 -26.78
N ASP A 772 27.69 -1.66 -26.75
CA ASP A 772 28.15 -0.88 -25.62
C ASP A 772 27.10 -0.81 -24.50
N ASN A 773 27.56 -0.99 -23.26
CA ASN A 773 27.26 -0.25 -22.03
C ASN A 773 27.08 -1.15 -20.81
N VAL A 774 28.17 -1.22 -20.06
CA VAL A 774 28.25 -1.51 -18.64
C VAL A 774 27.97 -0.21 -17.90
N ASN A 775 26.91 -0.15 -17.10
CA ASN A 775 26.80 0.67 -15.90
C ASN A 775 25.70 0.09 -15.00
N ASP A 776 25.90 0.28 -13.69
CA ASP A 776 25.02 -0.06 -12.56
C ASP A 776 25.17 -1.46 -11.94
N PHE A 777 26.34 -1.66 -11.29
CA PHE A 777 26.44 -2.49 -10.10
C PHE A 777 25.99 -1.65 -8.88
N VAL A 778 24.79 -1.91 -8.36
CA VAL A 778 24.37 -1.45 -7.03
C VAL A 778 24.39 -2.65 -6.09
N ILE A 779 25.26 -2.59 -5.09
CA ILE A 779 25.36 -3.55 -3.99
C ILE A 779 24.22 -3.22 -3.01
N PRO A 780 23.30 -4.14 -2.67
CA PRO A 780 22.39 -3.91 -1.57
C PRO A 780 23.13 -4.14 -0.25
N VAL A 781 23.09 -3.14 0.61
CA VAL A 781 23.47 -3.26 2.02
C VAL A 781 22.28 -3.91 2.74
N GLU A 782 22.43 -5.18 3.11
CA GLU A 782 21.55 -5.86 4.07
C GLU A 782 21.69 -5.17 5.44
N PHE A 783 20.59 -4.58 5.92
CA PHE A 783 20.43 -4.28 7.34
C PHE A 783 19.68 -5.44 7.99
N GLU A 784 20.40 -6.27 8.73
CA GLU A 784 19.81 -7.15 9.74
C GLU A 784 19.23 -6.26 10.85
N GLN A 785 17.91 -6.29 11.01
CA GLN A 785 17.26 -5.77 12.21
C GLN A 785 16.09 -6.69 12.57
N GLU A 786 16.40 -7.75 13.33
CA GLU A 786 15.42 -8.60 14.01
C GLU A 786 15.61 -8.56 15.53
N GLU A 787 14.50 -8.85 16.21
CA GLU A 787 14.30 -9.06 17.66
C GLU A 787 14.17 -7.84 18.58
N ASN A 788 12.93 -7.34 18.73
CA ASN A 788 12.36 -6.90 20.03
C ASN A 788 10.84 -6.58 20.01
N VAL A 789 10.02 -7.30 19.23
CA VAL A 789 8.57 -7.01 19.10
C VAL A 789 7.67 -8.00 19.85
N GLU A 790 8.19 -9.11 20.39
CA GLU A 790 7.33 -10.17 20.93
C GLU A 790 6.84 -9.94 22.37
N LEU A 791 7.54 -9.13 23.19
CA LEU A 791 7.17 -8.95 24.61
C LEU A 791 6.00 -7.97 24.85
N VAL A 792 5.77 -7.02 23.94
CA VAL A 792 4.71 -6.00 24.08
C VAL A 792 3.34 -6.58 23.71
N LYS A 793 3.30 -7.58 22.82
CA LYS A 793 2.07 -8.19 22.30
C LYS A 793 1.33 -9.00 23.36
N THR A 794 2.05 -9.74 24.20
CA THR A 794 1.47 -10.56 25.28
C THR A 794 0.88 -9.76 26.44
N ARG A 795 1.31 -8.51 26.66
CA ARG A 795 0.79 -7.66 27.76
C ARG A 795 -0.54 -6.99 27.40
N SER A 796 -0.70 -6.61 26.13
CA SER A 796 -1.96 -6.10 25.55
C SER A 796 -3.07 -7.15 25.58
N GLU A 797 -2.79 -8.39 25.15
CA GLU A 797 -3.80 -9.46 25.11
C GLU A 797 -4.35 -9.85 26.50
N ARG A 798 -3.54 -9.76 27.57
CA ARG A 798 -4.02 -10.02 28.94
C ARG A 798 -4.85 -8.88 29.52
N GLN A 799 -4.65 -7.65 29.08
CA GLN A 799 -5.42 -6.50 29.56
C GLN A 799 -6.78 -6.43 28.86
N VAL A 800 -6.85 -6.75 27.57
CA VAL A 800 -8.10 -6.82 26.81
C VAL A 800 -9.03 -7.92 27.34
N ARG A 801 -8.49 -9.09 27.73
CA ARG A 801 -9.28 -10.18 28.36
C ARG A 801 -9.82 -9.88 29.76
N ARG A 802 -9.45 -8.75 30.39
CA ARG A 802 -10.00 -8.33 31.70
C ARG A 802 -11.06 -7.22 31.56
N VAL A 803 -11.15 -6.61 30.38
CA VAL A 803 -12.10 -5.51 30.10
C VAL A 803 -13.34 -6.04 29.38
N ILE A 804 -13.20 -7.12 28.61
CA ILE A 804 -14.30 -8.00 28.16
C ILE A 804 -14.57 -9.00 29.29
#